data_AF-A0A7C1NLV1-F1
#
_entry.id   AF-A0A7C1NLV1-F1
#
_cell.length_a   1.000
_cell.length_b   1.000
_cell.length_c   1.000
_cell.angle_alpha   90.00
_cell.angle_beta   90.00
_cell.angle_gamma   90.00
#
_symmetry.space_group_name_H-M   'P 1'
#
loop_
_entity.id
_entity.type
_entity.pdbx_description
1 polymer ?
#
loop_
_entity_poly.entity_id
_entity_poly.type
_entity_poly.pdbx_seq_one_letter_code
_entity_poly.pdbx_strand_id
1 'polypeptide(L)'
;MRKIRWRWLVLNLGMILALGNTKDAPLTQPITYDHSAQTVKQLLESLARQTGVRLFAPSPIDSEIVLVIVRDMPLKELMAHLATVADGEWFKQPDGSYHLVRTPKIIKERRQQDDEQLLRGLQRLLERKETKRLLEPLTEEQARQHRDKIKALMREVESQDINTPLWNTPYYRTLQANSDALLAGRRLVVRLLQKIDLRRLLEIPLGERRVFSNVPGRFLLPLGFSVEPLLQQFMRENELVYQLWTHPTEGLNQEWLNNFNNRYGYAIFDYWLRQKPLRRPPTRVYLVVRCHSPDFFTCSVALATDDLKESTSDGGFLWYFQVPLEEQEEEEEKTQPEQSQKPSESSSRSPVKVEWSERSRQFIEAYRAMERTTEAVPWPAILDPSQTEPLSLIPSDVLRTYAQHRGKALIALLQDDLTAGWIYLALQERRELDGFFDQRIRYLWDSQIQESDQVILFKPRLFSYRWGQRVDRAALMRWIEQVRQHGYLRLEDYLSASQFAENRGGINTLAWFYLKIIIERDLWSIDGLGARFLASLTPAQLAQLRAGQSLPLSAFTPAQRELLLRTLYFGETRLEVQWTSDEAPVMERDDEVIVVERPPIELIHAFYPNGLPAGLMVQLPEYHSTDQGRVGVFTQRRAGVWSGFSDLWQLAYEIYNVQTEQVSSWMNADILRYYRERVERYQSQPLMPARKKPFVVEIRLSERHSVRLPLYGELGDYELLNEGKPAPLDKLPEELKKQLDEQLKQLKESRRTGGL
;
A
#
# COMPACT_ATOMS: atom_id res chain seq x y z
N MET A 1 -11.36 -46.42 80.40
CA MET A 1 -11.62 -45.64 81.65
C MET A 1 -10.48 -44.62 81.84
N ARG A 2 -10.75 -43.47 82.49
CA ARG A 2 -9.78 -42.45 83.04
C ARG A 2 -8.70 -41.92 82.05
N LYS A 3 -8.70 -40.66 81.57
CA LYS A 3 -8.62 -39.31 82.22
C LYS A 3 -7.39 -39.07 83.13
N ILE A 4 -6.44 -38.29 82.61
CA ILE A 4 -5.43 -37.33 83.18
C ILE A 4 -4.58 -36.90 81.96
N ARG A 5 -4.36 -35.65 81.51
CA ARG A 5 -4.68 -34.24 81.89
C ARG A 5 -3.73 -33.50 82.86
N TRP A 6 -3.23 -32.34 82.39
CA TRP A 6 -2.59 -31.17 83.08
C TRP A 6 -1.07 -31.23 83.36
N ARG A 7 -0.26 -30.15 83.22
CA ARG A 7 -0.38 -28.84 82.49
C ARG A 7 0.97 -28.05 82.58
N TRP A 8 1.24 -27.17 81.61
CA TRP A 8 2.15 -25.98 81.65
C TRP A 8 3.70 -26.11 81.65
N LEU A 9 4.32 -25.01 81.16
CA LEU A 9 5.71 -24.53 81.32
C LEU A 9 6.86 -25.20 80.54
N VAL A 10 6.94 -24.90 79.24
CA VAL A 10 8.03 -24.04 78.71
C VAL A 10 7.41 -23.02 77.75
N LEU A 11 7.70 -21.74 77.96
CA LEU A 11 7.22 -20.59 77.19
C LEU A 11 8.44 -19.73 76.85
N ASN A 12 8.46 -19.11 75.66
CA ASN A 12 9.52 -18.22 75.15
C ASN A 12 10.87 -18.87 74.76
N LEU A 13 11.00 -19.31 73.50
CA LEU A 13 12.02 -18.83 72.53
C LEU A 13 11.79 -19.58 71.21
N GLY A 14 11.32 -18.88 70.16
CA GLY A 14 11.03 -19.55 68.87
C GLY A 14 9.98 -18.90 67.96
N MET A 15 9.69 -17.60 68.12
CA MET A 15 8.74 -16.87 67.26
C MET A 15 9.30 -15.53 66.76
N ILE A 16 10.62 -15.47 66.51
CA ILE A 16 11.27 -14.39 65.77
C ILE A 16 12.33 -15.04 64.87
N LEU A 17 12.00 -15.20 63.57
CA LEU A 17 12.86 -15.38 62.37
C LEU A 17 12.10 -16.08 61.22
N ALA A 18 10.92 -15.54 60.88
CA ALA A 18 10.21 -15.87 59.64
C ALA A 18 9.68 -14.61 58.91
N LEU A 19 10.08 -13.42 59.34
CA LEU A 19 9.96 -12.19 58.55
C LEU A 19 11.12 -12.15 57.54
N GLY A 20 11.07 -13.08 56.59
CA GLY A 20 11.88 -12.98 55.39
C GLY A 20 11.49 -11.71 54.65
N ASN A 21 12.48 -10.85 54.37
CA ASN A 21 12.31 -9.64 53.55
C ASN A 21 11.93 -10.03 52.11
N THR A 22 10.67 -10.36 51.86
CA THR A 22 10.11 -10.63 50.53
C THR A 22 9.93 -9.30 49.78
N LYS A 23 11.04 -8.67 49.40
CA LYS A 23 11.09 -7.44 48.60
C LYS A 23 10.36 -7.56 47.24
N ASP A 24 10.06 -8.79 46.82
CA ASP A 24 9.32 -9.16 45.61
C ASP A 24 7.85 -9.57 45.86
N ALA A 25 7.35 -9.58 47.11
CA ALA A 25 5.99 -10.07 47.41
C ALA A 25 4.85 -9.43 46.57
N PRO A 26 4.86 -8.10 46.29
CA PRO A 26 3.87 -7.48 45.40
C PRO A 26 3.99 -7.96 43.95
N LEU A 27 5.19 -8.35 43.50
CA LEU A 27 5.43 -8.85 42.14
C LEU A 27 5.00 -10.32 41.96
N THR A 28 4.86 -11.07 43.05
CA THR A 28 4.34 -12.45 43.04
C THR A 28 2.83 -12.54 43.15
N GLN A 29 2.11 -11.41 43.25
CA GLN A 29 0.65 -11.40 43.30
C GLN A 29 0.07 -11.94 41.98
N PRO A 30 -0.88 -12.91 42.03
CA PRO A 30 -1.54 -13.42 40.84
C PRO A 30 -2.49 -12.37 40.25
N ILE A 31 -2.45 -12.24 38.93
CA ILE A 31 -3.22 -11.29 38.14
C ILE A 31 -4.16 -12.09 37.24
N THR A 32 -5.45 -11.86 37.44
CA THR A 32 -6.47 -12.13 36.42
C THR A 32 -6.83 -10.80 35.78
N TYR A 33 -6.66 -10.70 34.47
CA TYR A 33 -6.90 -9.51 33.67
C TYR A 33 -7.52 -9.92 32.34
N ASP A 34 -8.73 -9.45 32.06
CA ASP A 34 -9.41 -9.72 30.80
C ASP A 34 -10.25 -8.50 30.40
N HIS A 35 -9.69 -7.68 29.50
CA HIS A 35 -10.31 -6.46 28.98
C HIS A 35 -10.06 -6.34 27.47
N SER A 36 -10.84 -5.52 26.78
CA SER A 36 -10.55 -5.12 25.38
C SER A 36 -9.21 -4.39 25.27
N ALA A 37 -8.65 -4.32 24.05
CA ALA A 37 -7.40 -3.60 23.84
C ALA A 37 -7.48 -2.12 24.23
N GLN A 38 -6.40 -1.60 24.79
CA GLN A 38 -6.31 -0.26 25.37
C GLN A 38 -4.85 0.23 25.34
N THR A 39 -4.60 1.49 25.70
CA THR A 39 -3.22 1.98 25.80
C THR A 39 -2.42 1.26 26.89
N VAL A 40 -1.10 1.10 26.70
CA VAL A 40 -0.18 0.61 27.75
C VAL A 40 -0.34 1.46 29.00
N LYS A 41 -0.51 2.78 28.88
CA LYS A 41 -0.81 3.67 30.00
C LYS A 41 -2.02 3.18 30.84
N GLN A 42 -3.17 2.98 30.20
CA GLN A 42 -4.40 2.52 30.86
C GLN A 42 -4.23 1.13 31.50
N LEU A 43 -3.53 0.21 30.82
CA LEU A 43 -3.18 -1.09 31.38
C LEU A 43 -2.33 -0.96 32.66
N LEU A 44 -1.26 -0.18 32.62
CA LEU A 44 -0.37 0.00 33.77
C LEU A 44 -1.06 0.72 34.94
N GLU A 45 -1.90 1.72 34.67
CA GLU A 45 -2.75 2.38 35.67
C GLU A 45 -3.79 1.41 36.28
N SER A 46 -4.26 0.42 35.53
CA SER A 46 -5.18 -0.62 36.02
C SER A 46 -4.44 -1.64 36.90
N LEU A 47 -3.31 -2.16 36.44
CA LEU A 47 -2.46 -3.10 37.19
C LEU A 47 -1.90 -2.47 38.47
N ALA A 48 -1.52 -1.19 38.44
CA ALA A 48 -1.04 -0.46 39.61
C ALA A 48 -2.13 -0.32 40.69
N ARG A 49 -3.39 -0.09 40.30
CA ARG A 49 -4.54 -0.09 41.23
C ARG A 49 -4.84 -1.47 41.80
N GLN A 50 -4.65 -2.54 41.03
CA GLN A 50 -4.90 -3.92 41.46
C GLN A 50 -3.83 -4.47 42.43
N THR A 51 -2.60 -3.96 42.35
CA THR A 51 -1.42 -4.54 43.04
C THR A 51 -0.72 -3.61 44.01
N GLY A 52 -1.00 -2.30 43.96
CA GLY A 52 -0.26 -1.28 44.69
C GLY A 52 1.16 -1.01 44.15
N VAL A 53 1.60 -1.73 43.11
CA VAL A 53 2.90 -1.53 42.47
C VAL A 53 2.80 -0.35 41.51
N ARG A 54 3.64 0.67 41.67
CA ARG A 54 3.69 1.80 40.73
C ARG A 54 4.34 1.35 39.43
N LEU A 55 3.56 1.33 38.35
CA LEU A 55 4.00 0.98 37.00
C LEU A 55 3.84 2.19 36.07
N PHE A 56 4.83 2.44 35.21
CA PHE A 56 4.85 3.56 34.28
C PHE A 56 5.49 3.16 32.95
N ALA A 57 5.12 3.84 31.87
CA ALA A 57 5.80 3.83 30.59
C ALA A 57 5.88 5.28 30.07
N PRO A 58 6.99 5.73 29.48
CA PRO A 58 7.07 7.03 28.82
C PRO A 58 6.58 6.95 27.37
N SER A 59 6.30 8.11 26.79
CA SER A 59 6.04 8.23 25.35
C SER A 59 7.25 7.77 24.51
N PRO A 60 7.06 7.08 23.38
CA PRO A 60 5.78 6.70 22.76
C PRO A 60 5.15 5.39 23.29
N ILE A 61 5.80 4.66 24.21
CA ILE A 61 5.35 3.33 24.66
C ILE A 61 3.99 3.41 25.37
N ASP A 62 3.76 4.47 26.13
CA ASP A 62 2.51 4.72 26.85
C ASP A 62 1.27 4.73 25.94
N SER A 63 1.43 5.21 24.70
CA SER A 63 0.41 5.31 23.65
C SER A 63 0.21 4.03 22.84
N GLU A 64 1.04 3.00 23.04
CA GLU A 64 0.91 1.72 22.33
C GLU A 64 -0.36 0.98 22.76
N ILE A 65 -1.05 0.33 21.82
CA ILE A 65 -2.29 -0.40 22.09
C ILE A 65 -2.00 -1.88 22.35
N VAL A 66 -2.39 -2.37 23.53
CA VAL A 66 -2.17 -3.75 23.99
C VAL A 66 -3.47 -4.41 24.41
N LEU A 67 -3.55 -5.72 24.17
CA LEU A 67 -4.60 -6.62 24.65
C LEU A 67 -3.95 -7.65 25.58
N VAL A 68 -4.52 -7.80 26.78
CA VAL A 68 -4.04 -8.74 27.80
C VAL A 68 -5.22 -9.58 28.27
N ILE A 69 -5.08 -10.90 28.13
CA ILE A 69 -6.02 -11.91 28.60
C ILE A 69 -5.21 -12.93 29.41
N VAL A 70 -5.16 -12.75 30.72
CA VAL A 70 -4.42 -13.62 31.63
C VAL A 70 -5.31 -14.03 32.81
N ARG A 71 -5.05 -15.22 33.33
CA ARG A 71 -5.72 -15.74 34.53
C ARG A 71 -4.69 -16.24 35.51
N ASP A 72 -4.76 -15.72 36.73
CA ASP A 72 -3.93 -16.08 37.89
C ASP A 72 -2.41 -16.03 37.63
N MET A 73 -1.96 -15.22 36.65
CA MET A 73 -0.56 -15.06 36.23
C MET A 73 0.18 -14.10 37.18
N PRO A 74 1.36 -14.45 37.72
CA PRO A 74 2.13 -13.55 38.58
C PRO A 74 2.45 -12.21 37.89
N LEU A 75 2.32 -11.08 38.60
CA LEU A 75 2.61 -9.75 38.03
C LEU A 75 4.00 -9.67 37.38
N LYS A 76 5.03 -10.25 38.01
CA LYS A 76 6.40 -10.32 37.47
C LYS A 76 6.48 -10.97 36.10
N GLU A 77 5.66 -11.99 35.88
CA GLU A 77 5.60 -12.75 34.63
C GLU A 77 4.85 -11.94 33.56
N LEU A 78 3.69 -11.37 33.89
CA LEU A 78 2.96 -10.45 33.02
C LEU A 78 3.83 -9.26 32.59
N MET A 79 4.62 -8.69 33.52
CA MET A 79 5.61 -7.65 33.22
C MET A 79 6.66 -8.13 32.22
N ALA A 80 7.20 -9.34 32.37
CA ALA A 80 8.17 -9.90 31.42
C ALA A 80 7.56 -10.11 30.02
N HIS A 81 6.35 -10.67 29.93
CA HIS A 81 5.64 -10.85 28.66
C HIS A 81 5.29 -9.51 27.98
N LEU A 82 4.86 -8.51 28.76
CA LEU A 82 4.60 -7.16 28.25
C LEU A 82 5.87 -6.48 27.73
N ALA A 83 7.00 -6.68 28.40
CA ALA A 83 8.31 -6.20 27.94
C ALA A 83 8.72 -6.86 26.60
N THR A 84 8.50 -8.17 26.45
CA THR A 84 8.79 -8.91 25.22
C THR A 84 7.95 -8.44 24.03
N VAL A 85 6.63 -8.22 24.20
CA VAL A 85 5.80 -7.73 23.07
C VAL A 85 6.09 -6.26 22.74
N ALA A 86 6.39 -5.44 23.75
CA ALA A 86 6.67 -4.02 23.57
C ALA A 86 8.10 -3.71 23.09
N ASP A 87 8.98 -4.72 23.02
CA ASP A 87 10.43 -4.58 22.84
C ASP A 87 11.04 -3.56 23.83
N GLY A 88 10.77 -3.76 25.12
CA GLY A 88 11.21 -2.87 26.20
C GLY A 88 11.87 -3.60 27.38
N GLU A 89 12.41 -2.83 28.32
CA GLU A 89 13.00 -3.30 29.58
C GLU A 89 12.36 -2.58 30.77
N TRP A 90 12.27 -3.27 31.91
CA TRP A 90 11.77 -2.69 33.17
C TRP A 90 12.90 -2.18 34.05
N PHE A 91 12.86 -0.89 34.38
CA PHE A 91 13.79 -0.25 35.31
C PHE A 91 13.10 0.11 36.62
N LYS A 92 13.60 -0.43 37.74
CA LYS A 92 13.16 -0.03 39.07
C LYS A 92 13.78 1.33 39.44
N GLN A 93 12.92 2.30 39.73
CA GLN A 93 13.32 3.65 40.14
C GLN A 93 13.65 3.72 41.63
N PRO A 94 14.38 4.78 42.08
CA PRO A 94 14.68 4.99 43.50
C PRO A 94 13.44 5.12 44.40
N ASP A 95 12.31 5.60 43.87
CA ASP A 95 11.03 5.70 44.60
C ASP A 95 10.27 4.35 44.72
N GLY A 96 10.81 3.28 44.13
CA GLY A 96 10.22 1.95 44.12
C GLY A 96 9.27 1.65 42.95
N SER A 97 8.99 2.62 42.07
CA SER A 97 8.23 2.37 40.84
C SER A 97 9.02 1.58 39.80
N TYR A 98 8.32 0.99 38.82
CA TYR A 98 8.93 0.30 37.68
C TYR A 98 8.53 1.01 36.38
N HIS A 99 9.52 1.34 35.56
CA HIS A 99 9.36 2.03 34.29
C HIS A 99 9.67 1.07 33.13
N LEU A 100 8.71 0.81 32.25
CA LEU A 100 8.91 0.10 30.99
C LEU A 100 9.45 1.06 29.94
N VAL A 101 10.67 0.86 29.44
CA VAL A 101 11.32 1.78 28.49
C VAL A 101 12.00 1.05 27.33
N ARG A 102 12.08 1.71 26.18
CA ARG A 102 12.91 1.34 25.03
C ARG A 102 14.22 2.10 25.15
N THR A 103 15.25 1.49 25.72
CA THR A 103 16.57 2.14 25.81
C THR A 103 17.19 2.27 24.41
N PRO A 104 18.10 3.24 24.18
CA PRO A 104 18.83 3.34 22.91
C PRO A 104 19.58 2.06 22.53
N LYS A 105 19.96 1.25 23.52
CA LYS A 105 20.54 -0.08 23.35
C LYS A 105 19.53 -1.05 22.71
N ILE A 106 18.35 -1.25 23.33
CA ILE A 106 17.29 -2.12 22.77
C ILE A 106 16.88 -1.65 21.37
N ILE A 107 16.75 -0.32 21.18
CA ILE A 107 16.40 0.29 19.89
C ILE A 107 17.39 -0.15 18.80
N LYS A 108 18.69 -0.10 19.09
CA LYS A 108 19.75 -0.53 18.17
C LYS A 108 19.79 -2.05 17.98
N GLU A 109 19.70 -2.81 19.06
CA GLU A 109 19.78 -4.28 19.03
C GLU A 109 18.59 -4.89 18.28
N ARG A 110 17.37 -4.40 18.51
CA ARG A 110 16.18 -4.87 17.79
C ARG A 110 16.17 -4.45 16.33
N ARG A 111 16.62 -3.23 16.00
CA ARG A 111 16.87 -2.82 14.61
C ARG A 111 17.83 -3.80 13.95
N GLN A 112 18.99 -4.06 14.55
CA GLN A 112 19.98 -4.98 14.01
C GLN A 112 19.43 -6.41 13.82
N GLN A 113 18.63 -6.93 14.76
CA GLN A 113 17.97 -8.24 14.63
C GLN A 113 16.99 -8.28 13.44
N ASP A 114 16.16 -7.25 13.29
CA ASP A 114 15.20 -7.12 12.20
C ASP A 114 15.96 -6.99 10.84
N ASP A 115 17.01 -6.17 10.79
CA ASP A 115 17.88 -5.99 9.61
C ASP A 115 18.61 -7.28 9.20
N GLU A 116 19.12 -8.05 10.18
CA GLU A 116 19.77 -9.34 9.94
C GLU A 116 18.78 -10.41 9.45
N GLN A 117 17.53 -10.39 9.95
CA GLN A 117 16.48 -11.29 9.45
C GLN A 117 16.10 -10.94 8.01
N LEU A 118 15.94 -9.64 7.70
CA LEU A 118 15.70 -9.14 6.35
C LEU A 118 16.84 -9.51 5.39
N LEU A 119 18.09 -9.31 5.80
CA LEU A 119 19.26 -9.62 4.97
C LEU A 119 19.35 -11.12 4.64
N ARG A 120 19.09 -12.00 5.62
CA ARG A 120 19.00 -13.46 5.38
C ARG A 120 17.86 -13.81 4.42
N GLY A 121 16.70 -13.17 4.55
CA GLY A 121 15.59 -13.37 3.62
C GLY A 121 15.91 -12.93 2.20
N LEU A 122 16.55 -11.76 2.03
CA LEU A 122 17.01 -11.25 0.73
C LEU A 122 18.02 -12.20 0.07
N GLN A 123 18.97 -12.74 0.84
CA GLN A 123 19.92 -13.73 0.37
C GLN A 123 19.22 -15.02 -0.09
N ARG A 124 18.33 -15.58 0.73
CA ARG A 124 17.54 -16.77 0.37
C ARG A 124 16.70 -16.57 -0.89
N LEU A 125 16.05 -15.42 -1.04
CA LEU A 125 15.26 -15.06 -2.22
C LEU A 125 16.10 -15.10 -3.51
N LEU A 126 17.34 -14.57 -3.48
CA LEU A 126 18.28 -14.65 -4.60
C LEU A 126 18.82 -16.07 -4.81
N GLU A 127 18.89 -16.88 -3.76
CA GLU A 127 19.34 -18.26 -3.81
C GLU A 127 18.29 -19.28 -4.26
N ARG A 128 17.00 -18.92 -4.32
CA ARG A 128 15.93 -19.75 -4.88
C ARG A 128 16.27 -20.21 -6.30
N LYS A 129 15.84 -21.42 -6.67
CA LYS A 129 16.15 -22.05 -7.98
C LYS A 129 15.61 -21.23 -9.15
N GLU A 130 14.45 -20.62 -8.96
CA GLU A 130 13.72 -19.78 -9.89
C GLU A 130 14.49 -18.48 -10.15
N THR A 131 14.99 -17.84 -9.08
CA THR A 131 15.83 -16.64 -9.16
C THR A 131 17.20 -16.93 -9.75
N LYS A 132 17.84 -18.04 -9.36
CA LYS A 132 19.13 -18.48 -9.95
C LYS A 132 19.03 -18.74 -11.45
N ARG A 133 17.92 -19.29 -11.96
CA ARG A 133 17.67 -19.44 -13.42
C ARG A 133 17.66 -18.12 -14.19
N LEU A 134 17.37 -16.99 -13.53
CA LEU A 134 17.41 -15.66 -14.14
C LEU A 134 18.83 -15.08 -14.23
N LEU A 135 19.78 -15.62 -13.44
CA LEU A 135 21.21 -15.25 -13.51
C LEU A 135 21.85 -15.82 -14.78
N GLU A 136 21.58 -17.08 -15.10
CA GLU A 136 22.10 -17.78 -16.29
C GLU A 136 21.66 -17.10 -17.60
N PRO A 137 22.47 -17.15 -18.68
CA PRO A 137 22.05 -16.75 -20.02
C PRO A 137 20.74 -17.43 -20.47
N LEU A 138 19.79 -16.65 -21.00
CA LEU A 138 18.63 -17.21 -21.71
C LEU A 138 19.11 -17.81 -23.05
N THR A 139 18.91 -19.11 -23.25
CA THR A 139 19.23 -19.76 -24.53
C THR A 139 18.05 -19.69 -25.50
N GLU A 140 18.33 -19.82 -26.81
CA GLU A 140 17.28 -19.89 -27.83
C GLU A 140 16.32 -21.06 -27.58
N GLU A 141 16.84 -22.22 -27.17
CA GLU A 141 16.02 -23.39 -26.83
C GLU A 141 15.05 -23.10 -25.67
N GLN A 142 15.54 -22.48 -24.59
CA GLN A 142 14.71 -22.08 -23.44
C GLN A 142 13.65 -21.04 -23.86
N ALA A 143 14.03 -20.06 -24.68
CA ALA A 143 13.11 -19.04 -25.16
C ALA A 143 11.99 -19.65 -26.03
N ARG A 144 12.33 -20.58 -26.92
CA ARG A 144 11.37 -21.38 -27.71
C ARG A 144 10.47 -22.20 -26.80
N GLN A 145 11.01 -22.92 -25.82
CA GLN A 145 10.24 -23.71 -24.85
C GLN A 145 9.21 -22.87 -24.08
N HIS A 146 9.60 -21.69 -23.56
CA HIS A 146 8.68 -20.80 -22.86
C HIS A 146 7.59 -20.24 -23.78
N ARG A 147 7.96 -19.75 -24.98
CA ARG A 147 7.01 -19.28 -26.01
C ARG A 147 6.00 -20.36 -26.40
N ASP A 148 6.48 -21.58 -26.64
CA ASP A 148 5.63 -22.69 -27.10
C ASP A 148 4.74 -23.21 -25.96
N LYS A 149 5.20 -23.13 -24.70
CA LYS A 149 4.36 -23.37 -23.52
C LYS A 149 3.27 -22.31 -23.37
N ILE A 150 3.57 -21.03 -23.60
CA ILE A 150 2.56 -19.95 -23.62
C ILE A 150 1.50 -20.25 -24.69
N LYS A 151 1.92 -20.55 -25.93
CA LYS A 151 1.00 -20.94 -27.03
C LYS A 151 0.11 -22.13 -26.68
N ALA A 152 0.67 -23.15 -26.04
CA ALA A 152 -0.09 -24.33 -25.61
C ALA A 152 -1.12 -23.98 -24.53
N LEU A 153 -0.74 -23.20 -23.53
CA LEU A 153 -1.63 -22.76 -22.46
C LEU A 153 -2.76 -21.84 -22.96
N MET A 154 -2.49 -20.96 -23.94
CA MET A 154 -3.53 -20.15 -24.57
C MET A 154 -4.59 -21.03 -25.24
N ARG A 155 -4.17 -22.01 -26.05
CA ARG A 155 -5.07 -22.98 -26.69
C ARG A 155 -5.84 -23.83 -25.69
N GLU A 156 -5.22 -24.19 -24.57
CA GLU A 156 -5.87 -24.96 -23.50
C GLU A 156 -7.00 -24.14 -22.85
N VAL A 157 -6.73 -22.89 -22.48
CA VAL A 157 -7.72 -21.93 -21.95
C VAL A 157 -8.86 -21.70 -22.95
N GLU A 158 -8.54 -21.53 -24.24
CA GLU A 158 -9.53 -21.40 -25.32
C GLU A 158 -10.41 -22.65 -25.46
N SER A 159 -9.81 -23.85 -25.37
CA SER A 159 -10.53 -25.12 -25.50
C SER A 159 -11.46 -25.43 -24.33
N GLN A 160 -11.20 -24.87 -23.14
CA GLN A 160 -12.02 -25.06 -21.94
C GLN A 160 -13.15 -24.04 -21.79
N ASP A 161 -13.19 -23.01 -22.66
CA ASP A 161 -14.14 -21.90 -22.61
C ASP A 161 -14.36 -21.34 -21.20
N ILE A 162 -13.25 -20.93 -20.57
CA ILE A 162 -13.26 -20.52 -19.16
C ILE A 162 -14.03 -19.20 -19.01
N ASN A 163 -15.25 -19.31 -18.46
CA ASN A 163 -16.16 -18.20 -18.17
C ASN A 163 -15.79 -17.39 -16.90
N THR A 164 -14.62 -17.66 -16.31
CA THR A 164 -14.07 -16.97 -15.13
C THR A 164 -12.83 -16.18 -15.55
N PRO A 165 -12.62 -14.94 -15.05
CA PRO A 165 -11.44 -14.16 -15.40
C PRO A 165 -10.12 -14.91 -15.15
N LEU A 166 -9.19 -14.82 -16.10
CA LEU A 166 -8.05 -15.73 -16.15
C LEU A 166 -7.16 -15.66 -14.89
N TRP A 167 -7.03 -14.49 -14.27
CA TRP A 167 -6.26 -14.27 -13.03
C TRP A 167 -6.75 -15.09 -11.82
N ASN A 168 -7.98 -15.60 -11.85
CA ASN A 168 -8.52 -16.52 -10.84
C ASN A 168 -8.23 -18.00 -11.12
N THR A 169 -7.47 -18.31 -12.17
CA THR A 169 -7.18 -19.70 -12.61
C THR A 169 -5.71 -20.10 -12.40
N PRO A 170 -5.39 -21.40 -12.36
CA PRO A 170 -4.00 -21.88 -12.39
C PRO A 170 -3.23 -21.48 -13.67
N TYR A 171 -3.94 -21.25 -14.78
CA TYR A 171 -3.35 -20.87 -16.06
C TYR A 171 -2.62 -19.54 -16.00
N TYR A 172 -3.20 -18.53 -15.32
CA TYR A 172 -2.60 -17.20 -15.23
C TYR A 172 -1.21 -17.22 -14.60
N ARG A 173 -1.03 -17.89 -13.45
CA ARG A 173 0.29 -18.00 -12.81
C ARG A 173 1.32 -18.66 -13.73
N THR A 174 0.89 -19.67 -14.48
CA THR A 174 1.76 -20.42 -15.40
C THR A 174 2.12 -19.58 -16.65
N LEU A 175 1.15 -18.85 -17.22
CA LEU A 175 1.36 -17.92 -18.33
C LEU A 175 2.28 -16.76 -17.92
N GLN A 176 2.03 -16.17 -16.75
CA GLN A 176 2.85 -15.11 -16.18
C GLN A 176 4.29 -15.59 -15.96
N ALA A 177 4.49 -16.75 -15.31
CA ALA A 177 5.83 -17.29 -15.06
C ALA A 177 6.63 -17.61 -16.34
N ASN A 178 5.97 -18.07 -17.41
CA ASN A 178 6.64 -18.31 -18.70
C ASN A 178 6.92 -17.00 -19.45
N SER A 179 6.04 -16.01 -19.35
CA SER A 179 6.25 -14.68 -19.94
C SER A 179 7.39 -13.94 -19.23
N ASP A 180 7.39 -13.99 -17.89
CA ASP A 180 8.43 -13.42 -17.02
C ASP A 180 9.82 -14.00 -17.27
N ALA A 181 9.92 -15.29 -17.62
CA ALA A 181 11.19 -15.96 -17.91
C ALA A 181 11.87 -15.45 -19.20
N LEU A 182 11.08 -14.88 -20.12
CA LEU A 182 11.53 -14.24 -21.36
C LEU A 182 11.95 -12.77 -21.15
N LEU A 183 11.61 -12.14 -20.02
CA LEU A 183 11.93 -10.72 -19.80
C LEU A 183 13.43 -10.51 -19.50
N ALA A 184 14.19 -10.14 -20.53
CA ALA A 184 15.61 -9.79 -20.42
C ALA A 184 15.86 -8.68 -19.38
N GLY A 185 14.93 -7.72 -19.24
CA GLY A 185 15.00 -6.67 -18.23
C GLY A 185 14.95 -7.18 -16.79
N ARG A 186 14.02 -8.09 -16.48
CA ARG A 186 13.94 -8.77 -15.17
C ARG A 186 15.19 -9.59 -14.88
N ARG A 187 15.75 -10.28 -15.88
CA ARG A 187 17.03 -11.00 -15.77
C ARG A 187 18.19 -10.05 -15.43
N LEU A 188 18.26 -8.89 -16.07
CA LEU A 188 19.23 -7.85 -15.74
C LEU A 188 19.08 -7.33 -14.31
N VAL A 189 17.85 -7.09 -13.84
CA VAL A 189 17.57 -6.65 -12.45
C VAL A 189 18.13 -7.65 -11.44
N VAL A 190 17.81 -8.93 -11.60
CA VAL A 190 18.30 -9.99 -10.69
C VAL A 190 19.83 -10.08 -10.72
N ARG A 191 20.47 -9.99 -11.89
CA ARG A 191 21.94 -9.98 -12.02
C ARG A 191 22.61 -8.75 -11.40
N LEU A 192 21.96 -7.60 -11.39
CA LEU A 192 22.44 -6.40 -10.70
C LEU A 192 22.29 -6.54 -9.18
N LEU A 193 21.14 -7.03 -8.71
CA LEU A 193 20.87 -7.27 -7.28
C LEU A 193 21.82 -8.32 -6.68
N GLN A 194 22.21 -9.34 -7.45
CA GLN A 194 23.21 -10.34 -7.07
C GLN A 194 24.63 -9.76 -6.86
N LYS A 195 24.90 -8.53 -7.33
CA LYS A 195 26.24 -7.91 -7.29
C LYS A 195 26.35 -6.68 -6.38
N ILE A 196 25.24 -6.08 -5.95
CA ILE A 196 25.27 -4.99 -4.96
C ILE A 196 25.36 -5.55 -3.53
N ASP A 197 25.83 -4.74 -2.59
CA ASP A 197 25.64 -5.01 -1.16
C ASP A 197 24.16 -4.81 -0.79
N LEU A 198 23.48 -5.92 -0.48
CA LEU A 198 22.07 -5.95 -0.10
C LEU A 198 21.77 -5.17 1.19
N ARG A 199 22.75 -4.91 2.06
CA ARG A 199 22.55 -4.04 3.25
C ARG A 199 22.09 -2.64 2.85
N ARG A 200 22.54 -2.15 1.69
CA ARG A 200 22.18 -0.83 1.14
C ARG A 200 20.73 -0.73 0.71
N LEU A 201 20.00 -1.86 0.61
CA LEU A 201 18.56 -1.85 0.40
C LEU A 201 17.81 -1.55 1.72
N LEU A 202 18.36 -1.97 2.86
CA LEU A 202 17.79 -1.73 4.20
C LEU A 202 18.06 -0.29 4.68
N GLU A 203 19.06 0.38 4.11
CA GLU A 203 19.35 1.81 4.30
C GLU A 203 18.35 2.74 3.59
N ILE A 204 17.50 2.20 2.70
CA ILE A 204 16.46 2.97 2.01
C ILE A 204 15.33 3.26 3.01
N PRO A 205 15.00 4.54 3.30
CA PRO A 205 13.87 4.85 4.17
C PRO A 205 12.57 4.28 3.58
N LEU A 206 11.66 3.85 4.45
CA LEU A 206 10.33 3.41 4.03
C LEU A 206 9.66 4.49 3.16
N GLY A 207 8.94 4.07 2.14
CA GLY A 207 8.25 4.91 1.16
C GLY A 207 9.16 5.50 0.06
N GLU A 208 10.47 5.55 0.29
CA GLU A 208 11.42 6.21 -0.61
C GLU A 208 12.04 5.27 -1.65
N ARG A 209 12.49 5.88 -2.75
CA ARG A 209 13.41 5.27 -3.73
C ARG A 209 14.86 5.73 -3.54
N ARG A 210 15.79 4.88 -3.96
CA ARG A 210 17.19 5.21 -4.25
C ARG A 210 17.53 4.67 -5.64
N VAL A 211 18.47 5.31 -6.32
CA VAL A 211 18.89 4.91 -7.67
C VAL A 211 20.38 4.55 -7.65
N PHE A 212 20.69 3.29 -7.97
CA PHE A 212 22.04 2.80 -8.12
C PHE A 212 22.48 2.91 -9.59
N SER A 213 23.68 3.45 -9.84
CA SER A 213 24.18 3.69 -11.20
C SER A 213 25.68 3.45 -11.33
N ASN A 214 26.12 3.24 -12.58
CA ASN A 214 27.53 3.31 -12.97
C ASN A 214 27.98 4.75 -13.31
N VAL A 215 27.05 5.72 -13.34
CA VAL A 215 27.31 7.15 -13.55
C VAL A 215 27.41 7.87 -12.21
N PRO A 216 28.37 8.80 -12.00
CA PRO A 216 28.48 9.56 -10.77
C PRO A 216 27.36 10.61 -10.64
N GLY A 217 26.91 10.84 -9.41
CA GLY A 217 25.93 11.88 -9.09
C GLY A 217 25.67 12.01 -7.60
N ARG A 218 25.38 13.23 -7.11
CA ARG A 218 24.99 13.48 -5.71
C ARG A 218 23.80 12.63 -5.25
N PHE A 219 22.84 12.39 -6.15
CA PHE A 219 21.63 11.60 -5.87
C PHE A 219 21.71 10.17 -6.42
N LEU A 220 22.88 9.75 -6.91
CA LEU A 220 23.13 8.41 -7.42
C LEU A 220 24.00 7.62 -6.44
N LEU A 221 23.57 6.40 -6.12
CA LEU A 221 24.37 5.44 -5.39
C LEU A 221 25.28 4.68 -6.37
N PRO A 222 26.60 4.54 -6.12
CA PRO A 222 27.45 3.78 -7.03
C PRO A 222 27.07 2.29 -7.02
N LEU A 223 27.02 1.65 -8.19
CA LEU A 223 26.88 0.18 -8.31
C LEU A 223 28.12 -0.55 -7.78
N GLY A 224 29.32 0.01 -7.96
CA GLY A 224 30.57 -0.52 -7.42
C GLY A 224 31.24 -1.63 -8.26
N PHE A 225 30.71 -1.96 -9.43
CA PHE A 225 31.25 -2.96 -10.35
C PHE A 225 31.05 -2.56 -11.83
N SER A 226 31.75 -3.22 -12.74
CA SER A 226 31.57 -3.01 -14.19
C SER A 226 30.26 -3.64 -14.66
N VAL A 227 29.38 -2.81 -15.25
CA VAL A 227 28.08 -3.21 -15.78
C VAL A 227 28.15 -3.77 -17.21
N GLU A 228 29.23 -3.50 -17.95
CA GLU A 228 29.37 -3.80 -19.37
C GLU A 228 29.02 -5.27 -19.73
N PRO A 229 29.51 -6.31 -19.00
CA PRO A 229 29.16 -7.70 -19.32
C PRO A 229 27.67 -8.01 -19.15
N LEU A 230 26.98 -7.32 -18.23
CA LEU A 230 25.55 -7.48 -18.01
C LEU A 230 24.73 -6.81 -19.11
N LEU A 231 25.19 -5.66 -19.61
CA LEU A 231 24.54 -4.94 -20.70
C LEU A 231 24.68 -5.67 -22.03
N GLN A 232 25.87 -6.21 -22.33
CA GLN A 232 26.07 -7.08 -23.49
C GLN A 232 25.19 -8.34 -23.43
N GLN A 233 25.02 -8.94 -22.24
CA GLN A 233 24.12 -10.08 -22.07
C GLN A 233 22.66 -9.69 -22.25
N PHE A 234 22.22 -8.58 -21.62
CA PHE A 234 20.87 -8.03 -21.80
C PHE A 234 20.55 -7.78 -23.28
N MET A 235 21.44 -7.12 -24.03
CA MET A 235 21.23 -6.83 -25.45
C MET A 235 21.05 -8.10 -26.28
N ARG A 236 21.86 -9.15 -26.05
CA ARG A 236 21.72 -10.45 -26.73
C ARG A 236 20.38 -11.12 -26.41
N GLU A 237 19.96 -11.11 -25.15
CA GLU A 237 18.71 -11.74 -24.73
C GLU A 237 17.48 -10.97 -25.24
N ASN A 238 17.53 -9.64 -25.24
CA ASN A 238 16.45 -8.80 -25.74
C ASN A 238 16.28 -8.93 -27.26
N GLU A 239 17.38 -8.99 -28.01
CA GLU A 239 17.36 -9.26 -29.45
C GLU A 239 16.80 -10.66 -29.75
N LEU A 240 17.28 -11.70 -29.05
CA LEU A 240 16.79 -13.07 -29.18
C LEU A 240 15.27 -13.17 -28.94
N VAL A 241 14.78 -12.56 -27.86
CA VAL A 241 13.36 -12.60 -27.50
C VAL A 241 12.52 -11.82 -28.49
N TYR A 242 12.95 -10.61 -28.88
CA TYR A 242 12.29 -9.83 -29.92
C TYR A 242 12.15 -10.64 -31.22
N GLN A 243 13.25 -11.17 -31.75
CA GLN A 243 13.26 -11.97 -32.98
C GLN A 243 12.34 -13.19 -32.89
N LEU A 244 12.41 -13.96 -31.79
CA LEU A 244 11.59 -15.16 -31.59
C LEU A 244 10.10 -14.85 -31.39
N TRP A 245 9.76 -13.71 -30.78
CA TRP A 245 8.38 -13.32 -30.48
C TRP A 245 7.69 -12.69 -31.70
N THR A 246 8.42 -11.93 -32.51
CA THR A 246 7.90 -11.30 -33.74
C THR A 246 8.12 -12.14 -35.01
N HIS A 247 8.73 -13.33 -34.93
CA HIS A 247 8.99 -14.16 -36.11
C HIS A 247 7.70 -14.51 -36.88
N PRO A 248 7.59 -14.29 -38.21
CA PRO A 248 6.33 -14.43 -38.93
C PRO A 248 5.64 -15.80 -38.83
N THR A 249 6.42 -16.88 -38.75
CA THR A 249 5.89 -18.27 -38.69
C THR A 249 6.02 -18.93 -37.33
N GLU A 250 6.86 -18.40 -36.44
CA GLU A 250 7.21 -19.05 -35.17
C GLU A 250 6.86 -18.19 -33.94
N GLY A 251 6.70 -16.88 -34.12
CA GLY A 251 6.33 -15.92 -33.09
C GLY A 251 4.87 -16.01 -32.69
N LEU A 252 4.44 -15.13 -31.80
CA LEU A 252 3.05 -15.08 -31.37
C LEU A 252 2.29 -14.10 -32.28
N ASN A 253 1.29 -14.61 -33.01
CA ASN A 253 0.42 -13.77 -33.84
C ASN A 253 -0.27 -12.73 -32.93
N GLN A 254 -0.18 -11.46 -33.32
CA GLN A 254 -0.61 -10.32 -32.51
C GLN A 254 -2.13 -10.24 -32.40
N GLU A 255 -2.85 -10.47 -33.50
CA GLU A 255 -4.31 -10.52 -33.52
C GLU A 255 -4.84 -11.63 -32.59
N TRP A 256 -4.24 -12.83 -32.64
CA TRP A 256 -4.57 -13.93 -31.74
C TRP A 256 -4.33 -13.58 -30.28
N LEU A 257 -3.18 -12.97 -29.95
CA LEU A 257 -2.91 -12.55 -28.58
C LEU A 257 -3.88 -11.47 -28.10
N ASN A 258 -4.15 -10.46 -28.94
CA ASN A 258 -5.08 -9.39 -28.60
C ASN A 258 -6.47 -9.98 -28.33
N ASN A 259 -6.99 -10.82 -29.23
CA ASN A 259 -8.25 -11.53 -29.04
C ASN A 259 -8.27 -12.39 -27.76
N PHE A 260 -7.16 -13.05 -27.41
CA PHE A 260 -7.03 -13.82 -26.17
C PHE A 260 -7.07 -12.93 -24.92
N ASN A 261 -6.24 -11.88 -24.84
CA ASN A 261 -6.19 -10.95 -23.72
C ASN A 261 -7.54 -10.19 -23.56
N ASN A 262 -8.21 -9.84 -24.67
CA ASN A 262 -9.52 -9.19 -24.65
C ASN A 262 -10.60 -10.13 -24.10
N ARG A 263 -10.59 -11.42 -24.50
CA ARG A 263 -11.59 -12.42 -24.08
C ARG A 263 -11.42 -12.88 -22.64
N TYR A 264 -10.20 -13.18 -22.21
CA TYR A 264 -9.91 -13.82 -20.92
C TYR A 264 -9.35 -12.85 -19.85
N GLY A 265 -9.09 -11.60 -20.24
CA GLY A 265 -8.40 -10.60 -19.43
C GLY A 265 -6.90 -10.58 -19.71
N TYR A 266 -6.28 -9.40 -19.59
CA TYR A 266 -4.85 -9.18 -19.82
C TYR A 266 -3.99 -10.06 -18.91
N ALA A 267 -3.44 -11.13 -19.48
CA ALA A 267 -2.60 -12.10 -18.76
C ALA A 267 -1.17 -12.20 -19.31
N ILE A 268 -0.97 -11.77 -20.56
CA ILE A 268 0.34 -11.70 -21.20
C ILE A 268 0.57 -10.25 -21.62
N PHE A 269 1.42 -9.55 -20.88
CA PHE A 269 1.85 -8.18 -21.20
C PHE A 269 3.01 -8.22 -22.19
N ASP A 270 2.71 -8.48 -23.46
CA ASP A 270 3.74 -8.75 -24.48
C ASP A 270 4.37 -7.50 -25.11
N TYR A 271 3.91 -6.30 -24.75
CA TYR A 271 4.52 -5.03 -25.16
C TYR A 271 6.04 -5.04 -24.93
N TRP A 272 6.51 -5.60 -23.81
CA TRP A 272 7.94 -5.78 -23.50
C TRP A 272 8.66 -6.75 -24.45
N LEU A 273 7.98 -7.82 -24.85
CA LEU A 273 8.51 -8.88 -25.71
C LEU A 273 8.56 -8.44 -27.18
N ARG A 274 7.77 -7.43 -27.56
CA ARG A 274 7.77 -6.77 -28.88
C ARG A 274 8.66 -5.52 -28.96
N GLN A 275 9.31 -5.06 -27.90
CA GLN A 275 10.13 -3.84 -27.97
C GLN A 275 11.36 -4.04 -28.87
N LYS A 276 11.42 -3.27 -29.98
CA LYS A 276 12.58 -3.19 -30.87
C LYS A 276 13.85 -2.86 -30.05
N PRO A 277 14.89 -3.71 -30.06
CA PRO A 277 16.14 -3.50 -29.33
C PRO A 277 16.78 -2.13 -29.61
N LEU A 278 17.56 -1.60 -28.65
CA LEU A 278 18.26 -0.32 -28.81
C LEU A 278 19.21 -0.39 -30.03
N ARG A 279 19.21 0.65 -30.87
CA ARG A 279 20.05 0.70 -32.08
C ARG A 279 21.53 0.88 -31.70
N ARG A 280 21.76 1.54 -30.57
CA ARG A 280 23.07 1.70 -29.92
C ARG A 280 23.10 0.94 -28.59
N PRO A 281 24.22 0.27 -28.23
CA PRO A 281 24.37 -0.31 -26.90
C PRO A 281 24.18 0.74 -25.81
N PRO A 282 23.38 0.47 -24.75
CA PRO A 282 23.31 1.34 -23.60
C PRO A 282 24.63 1.28 -22.83
N THR A 283 25.07 2.43 -22.31
CA THR A 283 26.28 2.56 -21.49
C THR A 283 25.98 2.98 -20.06
N ARG A 284 24.73 3.41 -19.78
CA ARG A 284 24.27 3.91 -18.48
C ARG A 284 23.17 3.01 -17.93
N VAL A 285 23.29 2.72 -16.64
CA VAL A 285 22.34 1.90 -15.87
C VAL A 285 21.83 2.70 -14.70
N TYR A 286 20.51 2.68 -14.49
CA TYR A 286 19.86 3.26 -13.33
C TYR A 286 18.95 2.19 -12.72
N LEU A 287 19.48 1.42 -11.77
CA LEU A 287 18.70 0.49 -10.95
C LEU A 287 17.97 1.30 -9.87
N VAL A 288 16.68 1.53 -10.09
CA VAL A 288 15.78 2.17 -9.13
C VAL A 288 15.32 1.09 -8.14
N VAL A 289 15.55 1.31 -6.85
CA VAL A 289 14.99 0.47 -5.78
C VAL A 289 14.13 1.33 -4.87
N ARG A 290 12.88 0.90 -4.64
CA ARG A 290 11.96 1.53 -3.70
C ARG A 290 11.57 0.55 -2.60
N CYS A 291 11.60 1.02 -1.36
CA CYS A 291 11.18 0.28 -0.18
C CYS A 291 9.74 0.70 0.17
N HIS A 292 8.77 -0.21 0.07
CA HIS A 292 7.36 0.06 0.39
C HIS A 292 7.05 -0.30 1.85
N SER A 293 7.52 -1.47 2.28
CA SER A 293 7.61 -1.91 3.67
C SER A 293 9.03 -2.46 3.91
N PRO A 294 9.44 -2.71 5.17
CA PRO A 294 10.78 -3.25 5.48
C PRO A 294 11.13 -4.51 4.69
N ASP A 295 10.12 -5.33 4.38
CA ASP A 295 10.19 -6.60 3.67
C ASP A 295 9.67 -6.57 2.22
N PHE A 296 9.12 -5.44 1.73
CA PHE A 296 8.57 -5.34 0.36
C PHE A 296 9.27 -4.27 -0.46
N PHE A 297 9.88 -4.70 -1.55
CA PHE A 297 10.65 -3.85 -2.45
C PHE A 297 10.15 -3.96 -3.88
N THR A 298 10.29 -2.86 -4.62
CA THR A 298 10.24 -2.85 -6.08
C THR A 298 11.56 -2.41 -6.65
N CYS A 299 12.10 -3.19 -7.57
CA CYS A 299 13.27 -2.85 -8.35
C CYS A 299 12.89 -2.67 -9.82
N SER A 300 13.33 -1.58 -10.44
CA SER A 300 13.27 -1.39 -11.89
C SER A 300 14.61 -0.89 -12.43
N VAL A 301 14.85 -1.08 -13.72
CA VAL A 301 16.06 -0.60 -14.38
C VAL A 301 15.66 0.31 -15.55
N ALA A 302 16.29 1.48 -15.59
CA ALA A 302 16.37 2.29 -16.80
C ALA A 302 17.77 2.17 -17.41
N LEU A 303 17.82 1.99 -18.72
CA LEU A 303 19.03 1.94 -19.53
C LEU A 303 19.06 3.13 -20.46
N ALA A 304 20.24 3.72 -20.65
CA ALA A 304 20.43 4.82 -21.59
C ALA A 304 21.81 4.78 -22.26
N THR A 305 21.87 5.44 -23.41
CA THR A 305 23.10 5.83 -24.12
C THR A 305 23.73 7.06 -23.46
N ASP A 306 25.00 7.35 -23.80
CA ASP A 306 25.72 8.49 -23.20
C ASP A 306 25.19 9.88 -23.58
N ASP A 307 24.53 10.00 -24.74
CA ASP A 307 23.83 11.23 -25.14
C ASP A 307 22.38 11.28 -24.63
N LEU A 308 21.93 10.25 -23.88
CA LEU A 308 20.55 10.04 -23.40
C LEU A 308 19.49 10.04 -24.52
N LYS A 309 19.87 9.93 -25.79
CA LYS A 309 18.93 9.98 -26.93
C LYS A 309 18.21 8.66 -27.17
N GLU A 310 18.88 7.54 -26.88
CA GLU A 310 18.24 6.23 -26.82
C GLU A 310 18.21 5.73 -25.38
N SER A 311 17.01 5.41 -24.90
CA SER A 311 16.74 4.82 -23.60
C SER A 311 15.68 3.71 -23.67
N THR A 312 15.67 2.84 -22.67
CA THR A 312 14.53 1.97 -22.34
C THR A 312 14.39 1.89 -20.83
N SER A 313 13.17 1.98 -20.32
CA SER A 313 12.89 2.01 -18.88
C SER A 313 11.43 1.68 -18.63
N ASP A 314 11.11 0.45 -18.19
CA ASP A 314 9.70 0.09 -18.05
C ASP A 314 9.40 -1.24 -17.29
N GLY A 315 8.13 -1.66 -17.30
CA GLY A 315 7.60 -2.87 -16.65
C GLY A 315 8.30 -4.19 -16.99
N GLY A 316 8.92 -4.31 -18.17
CA GLY A 316 9.78 -5.46 -18.53
C GLY A 316 11.05 -5.58 -17.66
N PHE A 317 11.38 -4.53 -16.91
CA PHE A 317 12.46 -4.47 -15.92
C PHE A 317 11.93 -4.42 -14.48
N LEU A 318 10.61 -4.51 -14.26
CA LEU A 318 10.03 -4.36 -12.92
C LEU A 318 9.99 -5.71 -12.21
N TRP A 319 10.71 -5.80 -11.09
CA TRP A 319 10.65 -6.93 -10.18
C TRP A 319 10.09 -6.49 -8.82
N TYR A 320 8.90 -6.99 -8.51
CA TYR A 320 8.32 -6.98 -7.17
C TYR A 320 8.85 -8.17 -6.40
N PHE A 321 9.29 -7.97 -5.17
CA PHE A 321 9.55 -9.08 -4.26
C PHE A 321 9.26 -8.73 -2.81
N GLN A 322 8.75 -9.73 -2.11
CA GLN A 322 8.68 -9.75 -0.65
C GLN A 322 9.81 -10.62 -0.12
N VAL A 323 10.42 -10.20 0.97
CA VAL A 323 11.49 -10.91 1.65
C VAL A 323 10.90 -12.10 2.41
N PRO A 324 11.28 -13.36 2.11
CA PRO A 324 10.85 -14.50 2.90
C PRO A 324 11.52 -14.44 4.28
N LEU A 325 10.71 -14.40 5.34
CA LEU A 325 11.19 -14.16 6.71
C LEU A 325 11.18 -15.41 7.61
N GLU A 326 10.57 -16.49 7.15
CA GLU A 326 10.49 -17.79 7.85
C GLU A 326 11.15 -18.89 6.99
N GLU A 327 11.55 -20.02 7.60
CA GLU A 327 12.18 -21.15 6.89
C GLU A 327 11.15 -22.11 6.26
N GLN A 328 9.94 -22.19 6.82
CA GLN A 328 8.91 -23.15 6.42
C GLN A 328 8.24 -22.85 5.07
N GLU A 329 8.26 -21.61 4.60
CA GLU A 329 7.74 -21.23 3.27
C GLU A 329 8.36 -22.10 2.15
N GLU A 330 9.63 -22.51 2.31
CA GLU A 330 10.31 -23.37 1.33
C GLU A 330 9.91 -24.85 1.38
N GLU A 331 9.34 -25.35 2.48
CA GLU A 331 8.81 -26.73 2.55
C GLU A 331 7.38 -26.81 2.01
N GLU A 332 6.56 -25.78 2.29
CA GLU A 332 5.21 -25.66 1.74
C GLU A 332 5.24 -25.40 0.21
N GLU A 333 6.12 -24.51 -0.28
CA GLU A 333 6.22 -24.22 -1.73
C GLU A 333 6.78 -25.43 -2.52
N LYS A 334 7.60 -26.29 -1.88
CA LYS A 334 8.07 -27.57 -2.48
C LYS A 334 7.01 -28.68 -2.48
N THR A 335 5.97 -28.60 -1.65
CA THR A 335 4.89 -29.61 -1.57
C THR A 335 3.62 -29.21 -2.34
N GLN A 336 3.48 -27.94 -2.76
CA GLN A 336 2.29 -27.41 -3.44
C GLN A 336 2.23 -27.37 -4.99
N PRO A 337 3.05 -28.08 -5.80
CA PRO A 337 2.75 -28.21 -7.24
C PRO A 337 1.49 -29.03 -7.54
N GLU A 338 1.17 -30.05 -6.73
CA GLU A 338 0.13 -31.05 -7.05
C GLU A 338 -0.89 -31.33 -5.92
N GLN A 339 -0.64 -30.93 -4.67
CA GLN A 339 -1.51 -31.30 -3.54
C GLN A 339 -2.69 -30.35 -3.26
N SER A 340 -2.77 -29.20 -3.94
CA SER A 340 -3.86 -28.22 -3.77
C SER A 340 -5.25 -28.68 -4.24
N GLN A 341 -5.40 -29.96 -4.61
CA GLN A 341 -6.69 -30.60 -4.94
C GLN A 341 -7.12 -31.70 -3.96
N LYS A 342 -6.37 -31.99 -2.90
CA LYS A 342 -6.84 -32.82 -1.78
C LYS A 342 -6.99 -31.97 -0.52
N PRO A 343 -8.18 -31.93 0.11
CA PRO A 343 -8.32 -31.37 1.44
C PRO A 343 -7.36 -32.10 2.39
N SER A 344 -6.63 -31.37 3.22
CA SER A 344 -5.82 -31.99 4.27
C SER A 344 -6.74 -32.79 5.20
N GLU A 345 -6.30 -33.97 5.64
CA GLU A 345 -7.06 -34.85 6.54
C GLU A 345 -7.22 -34.27 7.98
N SER A 346 -6.77 -33.02 8.21
CA SER A 346 -7.14 -32.19 9.36
C SER A 346 -8.56 -31.62 9.31
N SER A 347 -9.26 -31.76 8.18
CA SER A 347 -10.59 -31.18 7.89
C SER A 347 -11.79 -31.77 8.67
N SER A 348 -11.55 -32.63 9.67
CA SER A 348 -12.62 -33.25 10.48
C SER A 348 -13.13 -32.39 11.65
N ARG A 349 -12.53 -31.23 11.91
CA ARG A 349 -13.00 -30.28 12.93
C ARG A 349 -13.80 -29.15 12.29
N SER A 350 -14.99 -28.87 12.82
CA SER A 350 -15.79 -27.70 12.43
C SER A 350 -14.97 -26.42 12.55
N PRO A 351 -15.04 -25.49 11.58
CA PRO A 351 -14.25 -24.26 11.62
C PRO A 351 -14.63 -23.42 12.84
N VAL A 352 -13.62 -22.99 13.60
CA VAL A 352 -13.80 -22.13 14.76
C VAL A 352 -14.33 -20.78 14.28
N LYS A 353 -15.44 -20.33 14.86
CA LYS A 353 -16.05 -19.04 14.52
C LYS A 353 -15.75 -18.01 15.58
N VAL A 354 -15.36 -16.82 15.15
CA VAL A 354 -15.21 -15.64 16.01
C VAL A 354 -16.59 -15.16 16.44
N GLU A 355 -16.78 -15.05 17.75
CA GLU A 355 -17.98 -14.47 18.33
C GLU A 355 -17.77 -12.98 18.55
N TRP A 356 -18.48 -12.16 17.77
CA TRP A 356 -18.44 -10.71 17.94
C TRP A 356 -19.01 -10.32 19.29
N SER A 357 -18.24 -9.55 20.05
CA SER A 357 -18.73 -8.84 21.24
C SER A 357 -19.83 -7.86 20.85
N GLU A 358 -20.63 -7.45 21.83
CA GLU A 358 -21.74 -6.52 21.61
C GLU A 358 -21.26 -5.18 21.02
N ARG A 359 -20.10 -4.68 21.47
CA ARG A 359 -19.47 -3.47 20.90
C ARG A 359 -19.04 -3.65 19.45
N SER A 360 -18.49 -4.82 19.08
CA SER A 360 -18.13 -5.11 17.69
C SER A 360 -19.35 -5.25 16.78
N ARG A 361 -20.47 -5.79 17.26
CA ARG A 361 -21.74 -5.81 16.51
C ARG A 361 -22.25 -4.40 16.26
N GLN A 362 -22.34 -3.59 17.33
CA GLN A 362 -22.74 -2.19 17.25
C GLN A 362 -21.84 -1.38 16.30
N PHE A 363 -20.53 -1.64 16.29
CA PHE A 363 -19.60 -1.06 15.33
C PHE A 363 -19.90 -1.49 13.89
N ILE A 364 -20.08 -2.79 13.62
CA ILE A 364 -20.39 -3.32 12.29
C ILE A 364 -21.71 -2.74 11.76
N GLU A 365 -22.74 -2.68 12.61
CA GLU A 365 -24.05 -2.11 12.30
C GLU A 365 -23.96 -0.60 12.04
N ALA A 366 -23.28 0.15 12.90
CA ALA A 366 -23.06 1.58 12.72
C ALA A 366 -22.27 1.89 11.44
N TYR A 367 -21.20 1.14 11.14
CA TYR A 367 -20.42 1.30 9.91
C TYR A 367 -21.32 1.08 8.68
N ARG A 368 -22.06 -0.03 8.66
CA ARG A 368 -22.97 -0.36 7.55
C ARG A 368 -24.11 0.64 7.40
N ALA A 369 -24.59 1.23 8.50
CA ALA A 369 -25.56 2.31 8.47
C ALA A 369 -24.97 3.59 7.85
N MET A 370 -23.76 3.99 8.27
CA MET A 370 -23.06 5.17 7.74
C MET A 370 -22.68 5.04 6.26
N GLU A 371 -22.21 3.88 5.83
CA GLU A 371 -21.87 3.59 4.43
C GLU A 371 -23.07 3.70 3.48
N ARG A 372 -24.29 3.41 3.99
CA ARG A 372 -25.56 3.50 3.26
C ARG A 372 -26.26 4.85 3.39
N THR A 373 -25.94 5.63 4.41
CA THR A 373 -26.60 6.90 4.68
C THR A 373 -26.00 8.01 3.82
N THR A 374 -26.85 8.65 3.02
CA THR A 374 -26.48 9.81 2.20
C THR A 374 -26.47 11.12 2.99
N GLU A 375 -27.33 11.24 4.01
CA GLU A 375 -27.52 12.46 4.80
C GLU A 375 -26.45 12.71 5.87
N ALA A 376 -26.34 13.97 6.30
CA ALA A 376 -25.47 14.39 7.40
C ALA A 376 -26.07 14.01 8.77
N VAL A 377 -25.99 12.72 9.12
CA VAL A 377 -26.41 12.19 10.44
C VAL A 377 -25.32 12.39 11.50
N PRO A 378 -25.64 12.45 12.80
CA PRO A 378 -24.62 12.50 13.86
C PRO A 378 -23.64 11.33 13.75
N TRP A 379 -22.33 11.58 13.91
CA TRP A 379 -21.33 10.51 13.86
C TRP A 379 -21.52 9.57 15.05
N PRO A 380 -21.72 8.25 14.85
CA PRO A 380 -21.90 7.32 15.95
C PRO A 380 -20.66 7.27 16.85
N ALA A 381 -20.82 7.40 18.18
CA ALA A 381 -19.69 7.40 19.12
C ALA A 381 -18.85 6.10 19.11
N ILE A 382 -19.44 4.98 18.66
CA ILE A 382 -18.73 3.72 18.44
C ILE A 382 -17.78 3.78 17.22
N LEU A 383 -18.05 4.68 16.27
CA LEU A 383 -17.21 4.96 15.11
C LEU A 383 -16.30 6.18 15.31
N ASP A 384 -16.36 6.90 16.43
CA ASP A 384 -15.42 7.99 16.70
C ASP A 384 -14.11 7.39 17.24
N PRO A 385 -13.00 7.39 16.47
CA PRO A 385 -11.74 6.77 16.90
C PRO A 385 -11.13 7.50 18.12
N SER A 386 -11.52 8.74 18.40
CA SER A 386 -11.07 9.49 19.58
C SER A 386 -11.82 9.12 20.87
N GLN A 387 -12.99 8.48 20.75
CA GLN A 387 -13.80 7.98 21.87
C GLN A 387 -13.74 6.45 22.03
N THR A 388 -13.63 5.72 20.92
CA THR A 388 -13.53 4.26 20.87
C THR A 388 -12.25 3.86 20.15
N GLU A 389 -11.30 3.23 20.86
CA GLU A 389 -10.09 2.68 20.23
C GLU A 389 -10.47 1.54 19.27
N PRO A 390 -10.24 1.66 17.94
CA PRO A 390 -10.75 0.69 16.98
C PRO A 390 -10.17 -0.72 17.13
N LEU A 391 -8.94 -0.82 17.66
CA LEU A 391 -8.30 -2.11 17.97
C LEU A 391 -8.94 -2.82 19.18
N SER A 392 -9.75 -2.12 19.99
CA SER A 392 -10.50 -2.69 21.12
C SER A 392 -11.73 -3.52 20.71
N LEU A 393 -12.03 -3.57 19.41
CA LEU A 393 -13.25 -4.15 18.83
C LEU A 393 -12.93 -5.49 18.14
N ILE A 394 -13.20 -5.59 16.84
CA ILE A 394 -13.01 -6.80 16.02
C ILE A 394 -11.62 -7.43 16.20
N PRO A 395 -10.49 -6.69 16.20
CA PRO A 395 -9.17 -7.31 16.43
C PRO A 395 -9.01 -7.92 17.83
N SER A 396 -9.64 -7.33 18.84
CA SER A 396 -9.68 -7.89 20.19
C SER A 396 -10.51 -9.18 20.25
N ASP A 397 -11.65 -9.22 19.56
CA ASP A 397 -12.52 -10.42 19.51
C ASP A 397 -11.84 -11.58 18.77
N VAL A 398 -11.20 -11.33 17.63
CA VAL A 398 -10.45 -12.34 16.85
C VAL A 398 -9.34 -12.98 17.72
N LEU A 399 -8.51 -12.16 18.36
CA LEU A 399 -7.40 -12.65 19.18
C LEU A 399 -7.87 -13.32 20.49
N ARG A 400 -8.97 -12.83 21.07
CA ARG A 400 -9.65 -13.48 22.20
C ARG A 400 -10.14 -14.88 21.83
N THR A 401 -10.85 -15.03 20.70
CA THR A 401 -11.28 -16.36 20.22
C THR A 401 -10.07 -17.26 19.92
N TYR A 402 -8.99 -16.73 19.35
CA TYR A 402 -7.75 -17.49 19.13
C TYR A 402 -7.16 -18.02 20.44
N ALA A 403 -6.98 -17.15 21.45
CA ALA A 403 -6.43 -17.53 22.75
C ALA A 403 -7.32 -18.53 23.51
N GLN A 404 -8.64 -18.33 23.48
CA GLN A 404 -9.62 -19.24 24.05
C GLN A 404 -9.60 -20.62 23.36
N HIS A 405 -9.54 -20.65 22.03
CA HIS A 405 -9.45 -21.90 21.27
C HIS A 405 -8.16 -22.68 21.58
N ARG A 406 -7.06 -21.96 21.83
CA ARG A 406 -5.77 -22.54 22.25
C ARG A 406 -5.71 -22.90 23.74
N GLY A 407 -6.63 -22.41 24.56
CA GLY A 407 -6.64 -22.61 26.01
C GLY A 407 -5.50 -21.89 26.75
N LYS A 408 -4.98 -20.79 26.20
CA LYS A 408 -3.76 -20.12 26.67
C LYS A 408 -4.00 -18.67 27.05
N ALA A 409 -3.11 -18.13 27.88
CA ALA A 409 -3.01 -16.69 28.12
C ALA A 409 -2.59 -15.96 26.82
N LEU A 410 -2.95 -14.68 26.71
CA LEU A 410 -2.56 -13.81 25.60
C LEU A 410 -2.00 -12.49 26.13
N ILE A 411 -0.82 -12.12 25.64
CA ILE A 411 -0.34 -10.74 25.67
C ILE A 411 -0.08 -10.34 24.23
N ALA A 412 -0.80 -9.33 23.74
CA ALA A 412 -0.77 -8.89 22.36
C ALA A 412 -0.49 -7.39 22.25
N LEU A 413 0.43 -7.02 21.37
CA LEU A 413 0.64 -5.64 20.93
C LEU A 413 0.00 -5.45 19.56
N LEU A 414 -0.93 -4.51 19.45
CA LEU A 414 -1.78 -4.32 18.28
C LEU A 414 -1.38 -3.08 17.48
N GLN A 415 -1.34 -3.19 16.16
CA GLN A 415 -1.08 -2.09 15.24
C GLN A 415 -2.31 -1.70 14.42
N ASP A 416 -2.31 -0.44 14.00
CA ASP A 416 -3.34 0.18 13.16
C ASP A 416 -3.59 -0.61 11.85
N ASP A 417 -2.58 -1.32 11.33
CA ASP A 417 -2.70 -2.23 10.16
C ASP A 417 -3.71 -3.37 10.34
N LEU A 418 -3.93 -3.85 11.57
CA LEU A 418 -4.95 -4.86 11.85
C LEU A 418 -6.37 -4.31 11.60
N THR A 419 -6.57 -3.00 11.70
CA THR A 419 -7.87 -2.35 11.52
C THR A 419 -8.35 -2.47 10.07
N ALA A 420 -7.57 -2.02 9.08
CA ALA A 420 -8.00 -2.05 7.68
C ALA A 420 -8.35 -3.47 7.20
N GLY A 421 -7.62 -4.47 7.70
CA GLY A 421 -7.76 -5.84 7.29
C GLY A 421 -8.90 -6.62 7.95
N TRP A 422 -8.77 -6.86 9.25
CA TRP A 422 -9.71 -7.72 9.97
C TRP A 422 -11.10 -7.09 10.08
N ILE A 423 -11.21 -5.76 10.15
CA ILE A 423 -12.52 -5.11 10.10
C ILE A 423 -13.17 -5.29 8.72
N TYR A 424 -12.42 -5.16 7.62
CA TYR A 424 -12.96 -5.40 6.28
C TYR A 424 -13.49 -6.83 6.11
N LEU A 425 -12.77 -7.84 6.60
CA LEU A 425 -13.25 -9.23 6.60
C LEU A 425 -14.53 -9.41 7.41
N ALA A 426 -14.61 -8.83 8.61
CA ALA A 426 -15.80 -8.90 9.46
C ALA A 426 -17.00 -8.17 8.84
N LEU A 427 -16.77 -7.04 8.15
CA LEU A 427 -17.80 -6.32 7.38
C LEU A 427 -18.31 -7.14 6.18
N GLN A 428 -17.50 -8.03 5.62
CA GLN A 428 -17.89 -9.05 4.63
C GLN A 428 -18.50 -10.32 5.25
N GLU A 429 -18.86 -10.29 6.54
CA GLU A 429 -19.46 -11.41 7.29
C GLU A 429 -18.58 -12.66 7.42
N ARG A 430 -17.27 -12.54 7.14
CA ARG A 430 -16.30 -13.58 7.48
C ARG A 430 -16.23 -13.71 9.00
N ARG A 431 -16.42 -14.93 9.49
CA ARG A 431 -16.33 -15.27 10.92
C ARG A 431 -15.40 -16.46 11.21
N GLU A 432 -14.90 -17.14 10.18
CA GLU A 432 -14.00 -18.28 10.33
C GLU A 432 -12.65 -17.78 10.81
N LEU A 433 -12.19 -18.26 11.96
CA LEU A 433 -10.97 -17.81 12.63
C LEU A 433 -9.76 -17.91 11.70
N ASP A 434 -9.62 -19.02 10.99
CA ASP A 434 -8.53 -19.27 10.05
C ASP A 434 -8.52 -18.25 8.90
N GLY A 435 -9.68 -17.71 8.51
CA GLY A 435 -9.80 -16.66 7.51
C GLY A 435 -9.18 -15.32 7.93
N PHE A 436 -8.98 -15.08 9.24
CA PHE A 436 -8.24 -13.91 9.74
C PHE A 436 -6.71 -14.14 9.76
N PHE A 437 -6.26 -15.39 9.66
CA PHE A 437 -4.85 -15.79 9.67
C PHE A 437 -4.35 -16.40 8.34
N ASP A 438 -5.19 -16.44 7.30
CA ASP A 438 -4.88 -16.90 5.94
C ASP A 438 -3.57 -16.28 5.42
N GLN A 439 -2.69 -17.08 4.83
CA GLN A 439 -1.39 -16.59 4.34
C GLN A 439 -1.52 -15.45 3.32
N ARG A 440 -2.52 -15.49 2.43
CA ARG A 440 -2.79 -14.42 1.45
C ARG A 440 -3.08 -13.07 2.11
N ILE A 441 -3.48 -13.13 3.37
CA ILE A 441 -3.95 -12.05 4.21
C ILE A 441 -2.85 -11.61 5.20
N ARG A 442 -2.04 -12.57 5.69
CA ARG A 442 -0.79 -12.31 6.46
C ARG A 442 0.16 -11.35 5.74
N TYR A 443 0.30 -11.46 4.41
CA TYR A 443 1.19 -10.60 3.61
C TYR A 443 0.91 -9.09 3.76
N LEU A 444 -0.30 -8.70 4.17
CA LEU A 444 -0.68 -7.30 4.35
C LEU A 444 -0.46 -6.79 5.79
N TRP A 445 -0.53 -7.67 6.81
CA TRP A 445 -0.68 -7.26 8.23
C TRP A 445 0.35 -7.87 9.20
N ASP A 446 1.40 -8.51 8.67
CA ASP A 446 2.76 -8.40 9.18
C ASP A 446 2.90 -8.58 10.71
N SER A 447 2.44 -9.73 11.23
CA SER A 447 2.39 -10.02 12.66
C SER A 447 3.09 -11.35 12.99
N GLN A 448 3.80 -11.37 14.12
CA GLN A 448 4.49 -12.53 14.68
C GLN A 448 3.71 -13.08 15.89
N ILE A 449 3.54 -14.41 15.91
CA ILE A 449 2.98 -15.15 17.05
C ILE A 449 4.11 -16.00 17.64
N GLN A 450 4.38 -15.84 18.94
CA GLN A 450 5.25 -16.72 19.71
C GLN A 450 4.38 -17.49 20.71
N GLU A 451 4.20 -18.78 20.49
CA GLU A 451 3.35 -19.64 21.32
C GLU A 451 4.22 -20.53 22.22
N SER A 452 3.97 -20.46 23.53
CA SER A 452 4.54 -21.37 24.54
C SER A 452 3.43 -22.27 25.10
N ASP A 453 3.74 -23.16 26.05
CA ASP A 453 2.74 -24.03 26.67
C ASP A 453 1.62 -23.26 27.39
N GLN A 454 1.91 -22.09 27.97
CA GLN A 454 0.98 -21.34 28.82
C GLN A 454 0.49 -20.02 28.22
N VAL A 455 1.31 -19.39 27.38
CA VAL A 455 1.06 -18.03 26.87
C VAL A 455 1.35 -17.90 25.37
N ILE A 456 0.53 -17.09 24.72
CA ILE A 456 0.67 -16.60 23.36
C ILE A 456 1.13 -15.15 23.44
N LEU A 457 2.27 -14.85 22.84
CA LEU A 457 2.74 -13.49 22.64
C LEU A 457 2.50 -13.10 21.18
N PHE A 458 1.70 -12.07 20.96
CA PHE A 458 1.39 -11.54 19.63
C PHE A 458 2.03 -10.14 19.50
N LYS A 459 2.82 -9.90 18.47
CA LYS A 459 3.34 -8.56 18.18
C LYS A 459 3.57 -8.33 16.69
N PRO A 460 3.77 -7.09 16.23
CA PRO A 460 4.09 -6.82 14.84
C PRO A 460 5.44 -7.45 14.42
N ARG A 461 5.50 -7.94 13.18
CA ARG A 461 6.72 -8.39 12.52
C ARG A 461 7.57 -7.16 12.17
N LEU A 462 8.90 -7.28 12.33
CA LEU A 462 9.88 -6.20 12.09
C LEU A 462 9.51 -4.88 12.81
N PHE A 463 9.02 -5.00 14.05
CA PHE A 463 8.37 -3.90 14.78
C PHE A 463 9.25 -2.66 14.96
N SER A 464 10.59 -2.80 15.00
CA SER A 464 11.50 -1.65 15.12
C SER A 464 11.32 -0.61 14.00
N TYR A 465 10.87 -1.02 12.81
CA TYR A 465 10.57 -0.13 11.68
C TYR A 465 9.29 0.70 11.85
N ARG A 466 8.42 0.34 12.80
CA ARG A 466 7.04 0.81 12.93
C ARG A 466 6.77 1.50 14.29
N TRP A 467 7.76 1.64 15.16
CA TRP A 467 7.61 2.28 16.48
C TRP A 467 7.06 3.70 16.39
N GLY A 468 6.03 3.98 17.19
CA GLY A 468 5.39 5.30 17.26
C GLY A 468 4.59 5.73 16.02
N GLN A 469 4.42 4.87 15.01
CA GLN A 469 3.72 5.19 13.76
C GLN A 469 2.20 4.93 13.89
N ARG A 470 1.55 5.58 14.86
CA ARG A 470 0.08 5.54 15.01
C ARG A 470 -0.53 6.83 14.50
N VAL A 471 -1.72 6.74 13.89
CA VAL A 471 -2.47 7.95 13.56
C VAL A 471 -3.08 8.58 14.82
N ASP A 472 -2.94 9.90 14.97
CA ASP A 472 -3.65 10.66 16.00
C ASP A 472 -5.16 10.55 15.74
N ARG A 473 -5.84 9.80 16.61
CA ARG A 473 -7.27 9.53 16.55
C ARG A 473 -8.12 10.81 16.58
N ALA A 474 -7.70 11.79 17.36
CA ALA A 474 -8.40 13.06 17.51
C ALA A 474 -8.15 13.99 16.32
N ALA A 475 -6.95 13.97 15.73
CA ALA A 475 -6.68 14.67 14.47
C ALA A 475 -7.52 14.10 13.32
N LEU A 476 -7.60 12.77 13.21
CA LEU A 476 -8.42 12.07 12.22
C LEU A 476 -9.91 12.44 12.35
N MET A 477 -10.47 12.39 13.58
CA MET A 477 -11.88 12.75 13.77
C MET A 477 -12.16 14.24 13.52
N ARG A 478 -11.24 15.15 13.93
CA ARG A 478 -11.36 16.58 13.59
C ARG A 478 -11.39 16.84 12.09
N TRP A 479 -10.55 16.14 11.32
CA TRP A 479 -10.51 16.24 9.86
C TRP A 479 -11.80 15.70 9.24
N ILE A 480 -12.32 14.57 9.73
CA ILE A 480 -13.60 14.00 9.28
C ILE A 480 -14.74 15.00 9.53
N GLU A 481 -14.84 15.58 10.73
CA GLU A 481 -15.89 16.58 11.01
C GLU A 481 -15.73 17.87 10.18
N GLN A 482 -14.50 18.33 9.92
CA GLN A 482 -14.26 19.46 9.02
C GLN A 482 -14.87 19.20 7.63
N VAL A 483 -14.52 18.09 6.99
CA VAL A 483 -15.04 17.72 5.65
C VAL A 483 -16.55 17.56 5.67
N ARG A 484 -17.11 17.02 6.76
CA ARG A 484 -18.57 16.87 6.94
C ARG A 484 -19.32 18.19 7.13
N GLN A 485 -18.68 19.22 7.69
CA GLN A 485 -19.30 20.54 7.88
C GLN A 485 -19.58 21.28 6.58
N HIS A 486 -18.72 21.14 5.56
CA HIS A 486 -18.97 21.72 4.22
C HIS A 486 -19.45 20.69 3.18
N GLY A 487 -19.36 19.39 3.46
CA GLY A 487 -20.07 18.34 2.74
C GLY A 487 -19.49 17.94 1.39
N TYR A 488 -18.22 18.24 1.11
CA TYR A 488 -17.43 17.80 -0.07
C TYR A 488 -15.95 18.13 0.17
N LEU A 489 -15.01 17.45 -0.48
CA LEU A 489 -13.58 17.77 -0.34
C LEU A 489 -13.20 19.09 -1.01
N ARG A 490 -12.35 19.89 -0.35
CA ARG A 490 -11.66 21.06 -0.90
C ARG A 490 -10.16 20.79 -1.00
N LEU A 491 -9.43 21.66 -1.70
CA LEU A 491 -7.98 21.52 -1.87
C LEU A 491 -7.26 21.40 -0.51
N GLU A 492 -7.66 22.22 0.45
CA GLU A 492 -7.08 22.27 1.80
C GLU A 492 -7.30 20.96 2.58
N ASP A 493 -8.35 20.19 2.28
CA ASP A 493 -8.59 18.87 2.89
C ASP A 493 -7.64 17.81 2.30
N TYR A 494 -7.47 17.77 0.97
CA TYR A 494 -6.49 16.90 0.31
C TYR A 494 -5.07 17.17 0.83
N LEU A 495 -4.70 18.45 0.98
CA LEU A 495 -3.38 18.85 1.50
C LEU A 495 -3.20 18.46 2.97
N SER A 496 -4.20 18.71 3.82
CA SER A 496 -4.12 18.38 5.26
C SER A 496 -4.21 16.88 5.54
N ALA A 497 -4.80 16.07 4.66
CA ALA A 497 -4.81 14.60 4.78
C ALA A 497 -3.40 13.99 4.74
N SER A 498 -2.40 14.71 4.19
CA SER A 498 -0.99 14.28 4.21
C SER A 498 -0.40 14.11 5.62
N GLN A 499 -1.04 14.68 6.66
CA GLN A 499 -0.67 14.46 8.06
C GLN A 499 -0.92 13.00 8.52
N PHE A 500 -1.78 12.27 7.81
CA PHE A 500 -2.10 10.86 8.07
C PHE A 500 -1.26 9.90 7.21
N ALA A 501 -0.37 10.43 6.36
CA ALA A 501 0.55 9.61 5.58
C ALA A 501 1.67 9.04 6.45
N GLU A 502 1.85 7.73 6.41
CA GLU A 502 2.96 7.04 7.06
C GLU A 502 4.32 7.42 6.46
N ASN A 503 5.39 6.99 7.12
CA ASN A 503 6.71 7.04 6.51
C ASN A 503 6.75 6.27 5.18
N ARG A 504 5.96 5.19 5.04
CA ARG A 504 5.79 4.37 3.83
C ARG A 504 5.22 5.10 2.61
N GLY A 505 4.83 6.36 2.73
CA GLY A 505 4.35 7.20 1.63
C GLY A 505 2.86 7.05 1.29
N GLY A 506 2.20 6.01 1.78
CA GLY A 506 0.74 5.87 1.77
C GLY A 506 0.07 6.41 3.04
N ILE A 507 -1.25 6.58 3.00
CA ILE A 507 -2.08 6.89 4.19
C ILE A 507 -2.02 5.70 5.16
N ASN A 508 -1.93 5.98 6.46
CA ASN A 508 -2.07 4.97 7.50
C ASN A 508 -3.36 4.16 7.32
N THR A 509 -3.24 2.85 7.47
CA THR A 509 -4.32 1.87 7.25
C THR A 509 -5.61 2.16 8.05
N LEU A 510 -5.50 2.54 9.33
CA LEU A 510 -6.66 2.93 10.14
C LEU A 510 -7.28 4.24 9.63
N ALA A 511 -6.46 5.24 9.29
CA ALA A 511 -6.95 6.47 8.68
C ALA A 511 -7.66 6.20 7.34
N TRP A 512 -7.05 5.42 6.45
CA TRP A 512 -7.64 5.01 5.17
C TRP A 512 -9.00 4.33 5.36
N PHE A 513 -9.12 3.42 6.33
CA PHE A 513 -10.38 2.75 6.67
C PHE A 513 -11.49 3.75 7.07
N TYR A 514 -11.19 4.73 7.92
CA TYR A 514 -12.17 5.74 8.33
C TYR A 514 -12.52 6.73 7.20
N LEU A 515 -11.53 7.17 6.44
CA LEU A 515 -11.74 8.08 5.31
C LEU A 515 -12.61 7.42 4.23
N LYS A 516 -12.52 6.09 4.04
CA LYS A 516 -13.37 5.32 3.13
C LYS A 516 -14.87 5.47 3.39
N ILE A 517 -15.28 5.69 4.64
CA ILE A 517 -16.69 5.88 5.03
C ILE A 517 -17.29 7.08 4.29
N ILE A 518 -16.52 8.15 4.06
CA ILE A 518 -17.01 9.41 3.50
C ILE A 518 -16.53 9.70 2.06
N ILE A 519 -15.33 9.24 1.66
CA ILE A 519 -14.67 9.65 0.42
C ILE A 519 -14.02 8.51 -0.38
N GLU A 520 -14.56 7.28 -0.33
CA GLU A 520 -13.98 6.05 -0.94
C GLU A 520 -13.33 6.23 -2.32
N ARG A 521 -13.97 6.96 -3.25
CA ARG A 521 -13.44 7.14 -4.61
C ARG A 521 -12.29 8.15 -4.71
N ASP A 522 -12.26 9.16 -3.84
CA ASP A 522 -11.26 10.23 -3.88
C ASP A 522 -10.00 9.89 -3.06
N LEU A 523 -10.02 8.81 -2.27
CA LEU A 523 -8.87 8.31 -1.50
C LEU A 523 -7.60 8.14 -2.33
N TRP A 524 -7.74 7.66 -3.58
CA TRP A 524 -6.62 7.43 -4.49
C TRP A 524 -5.90 8.71 -4.93
N SER A 525 -6.52 9.89 -4.77
CA SER A 525 -5.92 11.19 -5.05
C SER A 525 -5.11 11.76 -3.87
N ILE A 526 -5.14 11.11 -2.70
CA ILE A 526 -4.41 11.52 -1.51
C ILE A 526 -3.08 10.73 -1.45
N ASP A 527 -2.11 11.14 -2.27
CA ASP A 527 -0.72 10.67 -2.20
C ASP A 527 0.05 11.37 -1.07
N GLY A 528 0.66 10.59 -0.18
CA GLY A 528 1.38 11.11 0.98
C GLY A 528 2.69 11.84 0.67
N LEU A 529 3.40 11.52 -0.42
CA LEU A 529 4.72 12.12 -0.71
C LEU A 529 4.65 13.35 -1.62
N GLY A 530 3.80 13.33 -2.65
CA GLY A 530 3.50 14.51 -3.46
C GLY A 530 2.82 15.60 -2.66
N ALA A 531 1.82 15.24 -1.84
CA ALA A 531 1.07 16.22 -1.06
C ALA A 531 1.90 16.90 0.05
N ARG A 532 2.96 16.27 0.60
CA ARG A 532 3.79 16.88 1.65
C ARG A 532 4.48 18.18 1.21
N PHE A 533 4.99 18.25 -0.03
CA PHE A 533 5.53 19.51 -0.56
C PHE A 533 4.40 20.54 -0.76
N LEU A 534 3.29 20.14 -1.37
CA LEU A 534 2.16 21.03 -1.65
C LEU A 534 1.51 21.59 -0.36
N ALA A 535 1.39 20.77 0.68
CA ALA A 535 0.87 21.15 2.00
C ALA A 535 1.85 22.03 2.80
N SER A 536 3.13 22.05 2.41
CA SER A 536 4.12 22.97 3.00
C SER A 536 4.07 24.38 2.43
N LEU A 537 3.31 24.61 1.34
CA LEU A 537 3.17 25.93 0.70
C LEU A 537 2.38 26.89 1.60
N THR A 538 2.84 28.14 1.66
CA THR A 538 2.12 29.19 2.41
C THR A 538 0.85 29.62 1.66
N PRO A 539 -0.17 30.16 2.34
CA PRO A 539 -1.35 30.72 1.68
C PRO A 539 -1.01 31.77 0.60
N ALA A 540 0.08 32.53 0.79
CA ALA A 540 0.56 33.49 -0.21
C ALA A 540 1.15 32.81 -1.45
N GLN A 541 1.96 31.76 -1.29
CA GLN A 541 2.49 30.96 -2.41
C GLN A 541 1.34 30.26 -3.17
N LEU A 542 0.37 29.69 -2.46
CA LEU A 542 -0.83 29.08 -3.07
C LEU A 542 -1.67 30.11 -3.84
N ALA A 543 -1.85 31.32 -3.30
CA ALA A 543 -2.56 32.40 -3.99
C ALA A 543 -1.82 32.87 -5.25
N GLN A 544 -0.49 32.97 -5.22
CA GLN A 544 0.33 33.31 -6.39
C GLN A 544 0.22 32.25 -7.49
N LEU A 545 0.32 30.96 -7.14
CA LEU A 545 0.11 29.84 -8.07
C LEU A 545 -1.31 29.84 -8.65
N ARG A 546 -2.35 29.99 -7.82
CA ARG A 546 -3.76 30.12 -8.25
C ARG A 546 -3.97 31.34 -9.17
N ALA A 547 -3.18 32.40 -9.05
CA ALA A 547 -3.19 33.56 -9.94
C ALA A 547 -2.32 33.38 -11.22
N GLY A 548 -1.88 32.16 -11.52
CA GLY A 548 -1.06 31.85 -12.71
C GLY A 548 0.40 32.30 -12.62
N GLN A 549 0.89 32.69 -11.44
CA GLN A 549 2.28 33.14 -11.27
C GLN A 549 3.22 31.95 -11.04
N SER A 550 4.35 31.95 -11.76
CA SER A 550 5.42 30.97 -11.57
C SER A 550 6.35 31.39 -10.41
N LEU A 551 6.58 30.50 -9.46
CA LEU A 551 7.45 30.70 -8.31
C LEU A 551 8.86 30.15 -8.58
N PRO A 552 9.93 30.97 -8.52
CA PRO A 552 11.30 30.48 -8.64
C PRO A 552 11.72 29.70 -7.40
N LEU A 553 12.74 28.83 -7.52
CA LEU A 553 13.29 28.07 -6.38
C LEU A 553 13.68 28.96 -5.17
N SER A 554 14.05 30.22 -5.41
CA SER A 554 14.36 31.21 -4.37
C SER A 554 13.16 31.62 -3.50
N ALA A 555 11.92 31.50 -3.99
CA ALA A 555 10.70 31.85 -3.27
C ALA A 555 10.31 30.84 -2.17
N PHE A 556 11.01 29.70 -2.08
CA PHE A 556 10.77 28.66 -1.08
C PHE A 556 11.75 28.75 0.10
N THR A 557 11.29 28.40 1.29
CA THR A 557 12.13 28.27 2.50
C THR A 557 13.09 27.07 2.38
N PRO A 558 14.17 26.98 3.17
CA PRO A 558 15.07 25.82 3.14
C PRO A 558 14.35 24.48 3.33
N ALA A 559 13.39 24.40 4.27
CA ALA A 559 12.58 23.20 4.50
C ALA A 559 11.67 22.85 3.31
N GLN A 560 11.04 23.84 2.68
CA GLN A 560 10.25 23.62 1.45
C GLN A 560 11.12 23.11 0.30
N ARG A 561 12.35 23.62 0.14
CA ARG A 561 13.31 23.14 -0.87
C ARG A 561 13.79 21.72 -0.59
N GLU A 562 14.00 21.36 0.68
CA GLU A 562 14.34 20.00 1.09
C GLU A 562 13.18 19.02 0.82
N LEU A 563 11.94 19.41 1.14
CA LEU A 563 10.75 18.63 0.79
C LEU A 563 10.62 18.45 -0.73
N LEU A 564 10.79 19.51 -1.52
CA LEU A 564 10.76 19.42 -2.98
C LEU A 564 11.83 18.47 -3.52
N LEU A 565 13.07 18.59 -3.05
CA LEU A 565 14.17 17.67 -3.38
C LEU A 565 13.82 16.22 -3.03
N ARG A 566 13.27 15.99 -1.83
CA ARG A 566 12.89 14.66 -1.34
C ARG A 566 11.75 14.06 -2.16
N THR A 567 10.71 14.84 -2.49
CA THR A 567 9.61 14.40 -3.36
C THR A 567 10.12 14.07 -4.77
N LEU A 568 10.99 14.89 -5.36
CA LEU A 568 11.48 14.67 -6.73
C LEU A 568 12.46 13.50 -6.85
N TYR A 569 13.50 13.42 -6.01
CA TYR A 569 14.50 12.35 -6.12
C TYR A 569 14.03 11.07 -5.42
N PHE A 570 13.48 11.17 -4.22
CA PHE A 570 13.20 10.01 -3.36
C PHE A 570 11.72 9.61 -3.31
N GLY A 571 10.79 10.47 -3.75
CA GLY A 571 9.38 10.12 -3.94
C GLY A 571 9.11 9.42 -5.27
N GLU A 572 7.84 9.08 -5.50
CA GLU A 572 7.39 8.57 -6.79
C GLU A 572 7.06 9.72 -7.73
N THR A 573 7.98 10.00 -8.66
CA THR A 573 7.79 11.03 -9.68
C THR A 573 8.33 10.54 -11.03
N ARG A 574 7.71 11.04 -12.10
CA ARG A 574 8.10 10.85 -13.49
C ARG A 574 8.54 12.19 -14.08
N LEU A 575 9.63 12.16 -14.82
CA LEU A 575 10.12 13.28 -15.61
C LEU A 575 9.39 13.27 -16.96
N GLU A 576 8.60 14.30 -17.21
CA GLU A 576 8.00 14.55 -18.52
C GLU A 576 9.01 15.28 -19.40
N VAL A 577 9.19 14.77 -20.63
CA VAL A 577 9.93 15.47 -21.68
C VAL A 577 8.93 16.19 -22.58
N GLN A 578 9.12 17.49 -22.77
CA GLN A 578 8.35 18.26 -23.75
C GLN A 578 9.02 18.17 -25.12
N TRP A 579 8.23 17.79 -26.11
CA TRP A 579 8.65 17.62 -27.51
C TRP A 579 8.11 18.78 -28.36
N THR A 580 8.91 19.27 -29.30
CA THR A 580 8.40 20.10 -30.40
C THR A 580 7.65 19.21 -31.41
N SER A 581 6.76 19.79 -32.23
CA SER A 581 6.01 19.06 -33.26
C SER A 581 6.90 18.21 -34.18
N ASP A 582 8.11 18.70 -34.42
CA ASP A 582 9.05 18.16 -35.40
C ASP A 582 10.03 17.14 -34.77
N GLU A 583 10.06 17.06 -33.43
CA GLU A 583 10.86 16.09 -32.66
C GLU A 583 10.01 15.05 -31.94
N ALA A 584 8.68 15.19 -31.94
CA ALA A 584 7.77 14.27 -31.25
C ALA A 584 7.96 12.84 -31.80
N PRO A 585 8.07 11.81 -30.93
CA PRO A 585 8.14 10.43 -31.39
C PRO A 585 6.91 10.10 -32.21
N VAL A 586 7.11 9.50 -33.40
CA VAL A 586 6.01 9.15 -34.29
C VAL A 586 5.13 8.14 -33.56
N MET A 587 3.89 8.55 -33.26
CA MET A 587 2.86 7.63 -32.80
C MET A 587 2.27 6.92 -34.01
N GLU A 588 2.94 5.86 -34.47
CA GLU A 588 2.34 4.93 -35.43
C GLU A 588 1.15 4.25 -34.74
N ARG A 589 -0.07 4.65 -35.15
CA ARG A 589 -1.31 3.95 -34.81
C ARG A 589 -1.45 2.77 -35.77
N ASP A 590 -0.83 1.64 -35.42
CA ASP A 590 -1.33 0.35 -35.88
C ASP A 590 -2.50 -0.04 -34.96
N ASP A 591 -3.70 -0.08 -35.57
CA ASP A 591 -4.99 -0.58 -35.06
C ASP A 591 -5.04 -0.90 -33.54
N GLU A 592 -5.45 0.11 -32.77
CA GLU A 592 -5.68 0.12 -31.30
C GLU A 592 -4.46 0.21 -30.35
N VAL A 593 -3.20 0.18 -30.82
CA VAL A 593 -2.03 0.38 -29.94
C VAL A 593 -1.24 1.64 -30.28
N ILE A 594 -1.13 2.57 -29.32
CA ILE A 594 -0.20 3.70 -29.42
C ILE A 594 1.23 3.19 -29.15
N VAL A 595 1.97 2.90 -30.22
CA VAL A 595 3.41 2.63 -30.10
C VAL A 595 4.15 3.97 -30.13
N VAL A 596 4.45 4.51 -28.95
CA VAL A 596 5.45 5.59 -28.83
C VAL A 596 6.81 4.99 -29.13
N GLU A 597 7.51 5.47 -30.17
CA GLU A 597 8.73 4.81 -30.69
C GLU A 597 9.82 4.55 -29.64
N ARG A 598 9.89 5.35 -28.56
CA ARG A 598 10.29 4.95 -27.19
C ARG A 598 9.79 6.00 -26.18
N PRO A 599 9.33 5.62 -24.96
CA PRO A 599 9.22 6.58 -23.88
C PRO A 599 10.62 7.09 -23.48
N PRO A 600 10.80 8.40 -23.24
CA PRO A 600 12.07 8.93 -22.73
C PRO A 600 12.31 8.42 -21.30
N ILE A 601 13.57 8.43 -20.86
CA ILE A 601 13.93 8.03 -19.49
C ILE A 601 13.26 8.97 -18.46
N GLU A 602 12.17 8.51 -17.84
CA GLU A 602 11.34 9.29 -16.90
C GLU A 602 12.02 9.58 -15.53
N LEU A 603 13.34 9.37 -15.42
CA LEU A 603 14.09 9.55 -14.17
C LEU A 603 14.84 10.88 -14.15
N ILE A 604 14.42 11.78 -13.24
CA ILE A 604 15.13 13.05 -12.95
C ILE A 604 16.63 12.85 -12.69
N HIS A 605 17.02 11.72 -12.10
CA HIS A 605 18.41 11.33 -11.83
C HIS A 605 19.30 11.24 -13.08
N ALA A 606 18.74 10.92 -14.25
CA ALA A 606 19.51 10.77 -15.48
C ALA A 606 19.99 12.12 -16.04
N PHE A 607 19.13 13.13 -15.96
CA PHE A 607 19.39 14.49 -16.48
C PHE A 607 19.96 15.43 -15.41
N TYR A 608 19.57 15.25 -14.15
CA TYR A 608 19.94 16.13 -13.03
C TYR A 608 20.61 15.34 -11.88
N PRO A 609 21.67 14.54 -12.12
CA PRO A 609 22.27 13.65 -11.11
C PRO A 609 22.82 14.38 -9.87
N ASN A 610 23.06 15.70 -9.97
CA ASN A 610 23.68 16.51 -8.92
C ASN A 610 22.72 17.47 -8.19
N GLY A 611 21.44 17.51 -8.58
CA GLY A 611 20.42 18.36 -7.97
C GLY A 611 19.69 19.27 -8.95
N LEU A 612 18.73 20.01 -8.43
CA LEU A 612 17.83 20.85 -9.21
C LEU A 612 18.57 22.05 -9.85
N PRO A 613 18.22 22.42 -11.10
CA PRO A 613 18.79 23.59 -11.76
C PRO A 613 18.33 24.89 -11.07
N ALA A 614 19.20 25.91 -11.07
CA ALA A 614 18.91 27.19 -10.41
C ALA A 614 17.72 27.96 -11.04
N GLY A 615 17.47 27.75 -12.34
CA GLY A 615 16.34 28.33 -13.07
C GLY A 615 15.03 27.53 -12.96
N LEU A 616 14.91 26.59 -12.02
CA LEU A 616 13.68 25.85 -11.77
C LEU A 616 12.54 26.81 -11.39
N MET A 617 11.38 26.59 -12.04
CA MET A 617 10.12 27.29 -11.76
C MET A 617 9.06 26.30 -11.30
N VAL A 618 8.20 26.74 -10.39
CA VAL A 618 7.06 25.99 -9.84
C VAL A 618 5.79 26.75 -10.21
N GLN A 619 4.88 26.14 -10.95
CA GLN A 619 3.71 26.83 -11.51
C GLN A 619 2.51 25.89 -11.66
N LEU A 620 1.35 26.43 -12.07
CA LEU A 620 0.26 25.61 -12.59
C LEU A 620 0.44 25.42 -14.11
N PRO A 621 0.20 24.22 -14.66
CA PRO A 621 0.37 23.96 -16.10
C PRO A 621 -0.66 24.72 -16.94
N GLU A 622 -0.23 25.23 -18.11
CA GLU A 622 -1.00 26.14 -18.98
C GLU A 622 -2.35 25.56 -19.46
N TYR A 623 -2.44 24.24 -19.69
CA TYR A 623 -3.71 23.59 -20.06
C TYR A 623 -4.76 23.59 -18.92
N HIS A 624 -4.32 23.77 -17.68
CA HIS A 624 -5.18 23.93 -16.50
C HIS A 624 -5.40 25.40 -16.12
N SER A 625 -4.73 26.37 -16.75
CA SER A 625 -4.93 27.81 -16.51
C SER A 625 -6.08 28.41 -17.35
N THR A 626 -6.87 27.59 -18.04
CA THR A 626 -8.16 28.02 -18.57
C THR A 626 -9.19 28.06 -17.44
N ASP A 627 -9.50 29.27 -16.98
CA ASP A 627 -10.28 29.63 -15.77
C ASP A 627 -11.71 29.05 -15.68
N GLN A 628 -12.14 28.25 -16.66
CA GLN A 628 -13.49 27.68 -16.73
C GLN A 628 -13.64 26.38 -15.91
N GLY A 629 -12.54 25.69 -15.59
CA GLY A 629 -12.57 24.41 -14.87
C GLY A 629 -13.29 23.28 -15.61
N ARG A 630 -13.42 22.12 -14.98
CA ARG A 630 -14.15 20.96 -15.53
C ARG A 630 -15.56 20.90 -14.94
N VAL A 631 -16.57 21.09 -15.77
CA VAL A 631 -17.99 20.96 -15.38
C VAL A 631 -18.35 19.47 -15.27
N GLY A 632 -19.13 19.12 -14.26
CA GLY A 632 -19.52 17.74 -13.98
C GLY A 632 -20.45 17.62 -12.78
N VAL A 633 -20.41 16.45 -12.15
CA VAL A 633 -21.23 16.11 -10.99
C VAL A 633 -20.44 15.30 -9.97
N PHE A 634 -20.71 15.48 -8.68
CA PHE A 634 -20.39 14.43 -7.70
C PHE A 634 -21.41 13.29 -7.83
N THR A 635 -20.90 12.06 -7.85
CA THR A 635 -21.70 10.85 -8.12
C THR A 635 -22.00 10.01 -6.89
N GLN A 636 -21.45 10.38 -5.73
CA GLN A 636 -21.68 9.70 -4.47
C GLN A 636 -21.92 10.72 -3.36
N ARG A 637 -22.74 10.33 -2.38
CA ARG A 637 -22.90 11.03 -1.12
C ARG A 637 -22.90 10.02 0.03
N ARG A 638 -22.03 10.17 1.02
CA ARG A 638 -21.99 9.33 2.24
C ARG A 638 -21.82 10.17 3.49
N ALA A 639 -22.61 9.88 4.51
CA ALA A 639 -22.65 10.59 5.80
C ALA A 639 -22.71 12.14 5.69
N GLY A 640 -23.33 12.64 4.62
CA GLY A 640 -23.44 14.05 4.27
C GLY A 640 -22.43 14.57 3.25
N VAL A 641 -21.33 13.84 2.98
CA VAL A 641 -20.21 14.27 2.12
C VAL A 641 -20.40 13.80 0.69
N TRP A 642 -20.34 14.72 -0.26
CA TRP A 642 -20.29 14.46 -1.70
C TRP A 642 -18.86 14.13 -2.15
N SER A 643 -18.74 13.08 -2.96
CA SER A 643 -17.48 12.49 -3.40
C SER A 643 -17.60 11.84 -4.79
N GLY A 644 -16.47 11.42 -5.36
CA GLY A 644 -16.40 10.76 -6.65
C GLY A 644 -16.89 11.66 -7.79
N PHE A 645 -16.20 12.78 -8.00
CA PHE A 645 -16.49 13.70 -9.09
C PHE A 645 -16.32 13.01 -10.46
N SER A 646 -17.27 13.23 -11.37
CA SER A 646 -17.20 12.85 -12.77
C SER A 646 -17.48 14.09 -13.63
N ASP A 647 -16.55 14.44 -14.51
CA ASP A 647 -16.83 15.43 -15.55
C ASP A 647 -17.85 14.89 -16.58
N LEU A 648 -18.38 15.79 -17.41
CA LEU A 648 -19.40 15.45 -18.39
C LEU A 648 -18.91 14.47 -19.48
N TRP A 649 -17.61 14.46 -19.81
CA TRP A 649 -17.06 13.50 -20.78
C TRP A 649 -17.06 12.09 -20.18
N GLN A 650 -16.54 11.93 -18.96
CA GLN A 650 -16.52 10.64 -18.26
C GLN A 650 -17.94 10.13 -17.99
N LEU A 651 -18.88 11.04 -17.67
CA LEU A 651 -20.29 10.71 -17.48
C LEU A 651 -20.94 10.22 -18.80
N ALA A 652 -20.68 10.92 -19.92
CA ALA A 652 -21.15 10.52 -21.25
C ALA A 652 -20.55 9.17 -21.67
N TYR A 653 -19.25 8.96 -21.45
CA TYR A 653 -18.52 7.74 -21.80
C TYR A 653 -19.12 6.50 -21.14
N GLU A 654 -19.44 6.58 -19.84
CA GLU A 654 -20.03 5.47 -19.10
C GLU A 654 -21.46 5.17 -19.55
N ILE A 655 -22.29 6.21 -19.74
CA ILE A 655 -23.64 6.08 -20.28
C ILE A 655 -23.61 5.43 -21.67
N TYR A 656 -22.68 5.87 -22.54
CA TYR A 656 -22.54 5.40 -23.90
C TYR A 656 -22.15 3.90 -23.97
N ASN A 657 -21.15 3.46 -23.19
CA ASN A 657 -20.73 2.06 -23.17
C ASN A 657 -21.81 1.14 -22.58
N VAL A 658 -22.57 1.59 -21.57
CA VAL A 658 -23.73 0.83 -21.05
C VAL A 658 -24.87 0.75 -22.07
N GLN A 659 -25.19 1.84 -22.77
CA GLN A 659 -26.26 1.86 -23.78
C GLN A 659 -25.99 1.00 -25.00
N THR A 660 -24.72 0.86 -25.39
CA THR A 660 -24.32 0.08 -26.57
C THR A 660 -24.00 -1.38 -26.26
N GLU A 661 -23.84 -1.72 -24.98
CA GLU A 661 -23.21 -2.96 -24.49
C GLU A 661 -21.83 -3.24 -25.13
N GLN A 662 -21.23 -2.21 -25.74
CA GLN A 662 -19.97 -2.35 -26.44
C GLN A 662 -18.81 -2.16 -25.46
N VAL A 663 -17.84 -3.05 -25.62
CA VAL A 663 -16.69 -3.18 -24.76
C VAL A 663 -15.48 -2.90 -25.64
N SER A 664 -14.72 -1.85 -25.35
CA SER A 664 -13.40 -1.65 -25.98
C SER A 664 -12.53 -2.88 -25.70
N SER A 665 -11.60 -3.23 -26.58
CA SER A 665 -10.70 -4.38 -26.45
C SER A 665 -10.10 -4.58 -25.06
N TRP A 666 -9.62 -3.50 -24.44
CA TRP A 666 -9.02 -3.48 -23.09
C TRP A 666 -10.02 -3.58 -21.93
N MET A 667 -11.33 -3.44 -22.19
CA MET A 667 -12.37 -3.44 -21.18
C MET A 667 -12.90 -4.88 -20.98
N ASN A 668 -13.18 -5.28 -19.75
CA ASN A 668 -13.68 -6.62 -19.43
C ASN A 668 -15.10 -6.59 -18.86
N ALA A 669 -15.72 -7.76 -18.69
CA ALA A 669 -17.08 -7.89 -18.17
C ALA A 669 -17.25 -7.28 -16.76
N ASP A 670 -16.20 -7.27 -15.93
CA ASP A 670 -16.22 -6.63 -14.61
C ASP A 670 -16.26 -5.09 -14.71
N ILE A 671 -15.53 -4.49 -15.66
CA ILE A 671 -15.59 -3.04 -15.90
C ILE A 671 -16.95 -2.64 -16.50
N LEU A 672 -17.52 -3.43 -17.43
CA LEU A 672 -18.88 -3.15 -17.92
C LEU A 672 -19.93 -3.29 -16.81
N ARG A 673 -19.80 -4.28 -15.91
CA ARG A 673 -20.64 -4.39 -14.71
C ARG A 673 -20.50 -3.15 -13.82
N TYR A 674 -19.27 -2.71 -13.55
CA TYR A 674 -18.99 -1.49 -12.79
C TYR A 674 -19.58 -0.22 -13.43
N TYR A 675 -19.58 -0.11 -14.76
CA TYR A 675 -20.25 0.99 -15.46
C TYR A 675 -21.77 0.88 -15.39
N ARG A 676 -22.36 -0.32 -15.52
CA ARG A 676 -23.82 -0.54 -15.31
C ARG A 676 -24.25 -0.08 -13.92
N GLU A 677 -23.54 -0.53 -12.87
CA GLU A 677 -23.76 -0.13 -11.46
C GLU A 677 -23.60 1.38 -11.23
N ARG A 678 -22.84 2.09 -12.08
CA ARG A 678 -22.68 3.55 -12.02
C ARG A 678 -23.81 4.27 -12.73
N VAL A 679 -24.15 3.85 -13.95
CA VAL A 679 -25.26 4.45 -14.73
C VAL A 679 -26.59 4.26 -14.03
N GLU A 680 -26.85 3.09 -13.43
CA GLU A 680 -28.03 2.85 -12.58
C GLU A 680 -28.08 3.82 -11.39
N ARG A 681 -26.94 4.10 -10.74
CA ARG A 681 -26.86 5.12 -9.67
C ARG A 681 -27.13 6.53 -10.17
N TYR A 682 -26.64 6.90 -11.35
CA TYR A 682 -26.91 8.23 -11.93
C TYR A 682 -28.39 8.46 -12.21
N GLN A 683 -29.11 7.39 -12.56
CA GLN A 683 -30.55 7.42 -12.85
C GLN A 683 -31.40 7.37 -11.57
N SER A 684 -30.93 6.67 -10.52
CA SER A 684 -31.70 6.42 -9.28
C SER A 684 -31.39 7.38 -8.12
N GLN A 685 -30.24 8.06 -8.14
CA GLN A 685 -29.79 8.93 -7.05
C GLN A 685 -29.60 10.38 -7.52
N PRO A 686 -29.82 11.37 -6.64
CA PRO A 686 -29.56 12.76 -6.97
C PRO A 686 -28.04 12.99 -7.06
N LEU A 687 -27.63 13.72 -8.09
CA LEU A 687 -26.25 14.12 -8.37
C LEU A 687 -26.04 15.55 -7.87
N MET A 688 -24.82 15.93 -7.48
CA MET A 688 -24.50 17.32 -7.13
C MET A 688 -23.73 18.00 -8.25
N PRO A 689 -24.34 18.92 -9.02
CA PRO A 689 -23.65 19.71 -10.04
C PRO A 689 -22.46 20.49 -9.46
N ALA A 690 -21.29 20.36 -10.07
CA ALA A 690 -20.08 21.02 -9.61
C ALA A 690 -19.15 21.36 -10.78
N ARG A 691 -18.29 22.35 -10.56
CA ARG A 691 -17.15 22.70 -11.41
C ARG A 691 -15.87 22.43 -10.64
N LYS A 692 -15.11 21.42 -11.07
CA LYS A 692 -13.79 21.11 -10.51
C LYS A 692 -12.77 22.11 -11.05
N LYS A 693 -12.04 22.76 -10.14
CA LYS A 693 -10.85 23.56 -10.41
C LYS A 693 -9.64 22.65 -10.08
N PRO A 694 -9.03 22.00 -11.08
CA PRO A 694 -7.96 21.06 -10.85
C PRO A 694 -6.70 21.77 -10.36
N PHE A 695 -6.05 21.21 -9.34
CA PHE A 695 -4.80 21.71 -8.79
C PHE A 695 -3.71 20.65 -8.96
N VAL A 696 -2.83 20.91 -9.93
CA VAL A 696 -1.60 20.16 -10.23
C VAL A 696 -0.49 21.18 -10.36
N VAL A 697 0.65 20.92 -9.75
CA VAL A 697 1.82 21.79 -9.84
C VAL A 697 2.82 21.20 -10.84
N GLU A 698 3.18 21.99 -11.84
CA GLU A 698 4.29 21.73 -12.75
C GLU A 698 5.58 22.28 -12.14
N ILE A 699 6.55 21.39 -11.93
CA ILE A 699 7.93 21.73 -11.60
C ILE A 699 8.72 21.76 -12.91
N ARG A 700 8.82 22.94 -13.53
CA ARG A 700 9.55 23.15 -14.79
C ARG A 700 11.05 23.27 -14.50
N LEU A 701 11.81 22.25 -14.92
CA LEU A 701 13.26 22.11 -14.71
C LEU A 701 14.06 22.78 -15.84
N SER A 702 13.51 22.76 -17.05
CA SER A 702 14.03 23.44 -18.25
C SER A 702 12.90 23.55 -19.28
N GLU A 703 13.16 24.17 -20.44
CA GLU A 703 12.21 24.22 -21.57
C GLU A 703 11.73 22.83 -22.02
N ARG A 704 12.55 21.78 -21.84
CA ARG A 704 12.25 20.41 -22.27
C ARG A 704 11.86 19.46 -21.14
N HIS A 705 11.89 19.88 -19.87
CA HIS A 705 11.75 18.95 -18.74
C HIS A 705 10.84 19.51 -17.64
N SER A 706 9.81 18.73 -17.28
CA SER A 706 8.87 19.05 -16.19
C SER A 706 8.58 17.83 -15.32
N VAL A 707 8.14 18.04 -14.09
CA VAL A 707 7.56 17.00 -13.23
C VAL A 707 6.22 17.50 -12.69
N ARG A 708 5.16 16.69 -12.74
CA ARG A 708 3.86 17.05 -12.16
C ARG A 708 3.69 16.49 -10.75
N LEU A 709 3.07 17.29 -9.87
CA LEU A 709 2.76 16.93 -8.49
C LEU A 709 1.28 17.24 -8.18
N PRO A 710 0.50 16.29 -7.61
CA PRO A 710 0.87 14.89 -7.36
C PRO A 710 1.12 14.12 -8.67
N LEU A 711 1.78 12.95 -8.59
CA LEU A 711 2.02 12.12 -9.77
C LEU A 711 0.72 11.49 -10.31
N TYR A 712 -0.18 11.10 -9.40
CA TYR A 712 -1.42 10.41 -9.74
C TYR A 712 -2.63 11.34 -9.59
N GLY A 713 -3.31 11.55 -10.70
CA GLY A 713 -4.52 12.38 -10.76
C GLY A 713 -4.26 13.87 -10.55
N GLU A 714 -5.26 14.55 -10.00
CA GLU A 714 -5.28 15.99 -9.81
C GLU A 714 -6.12 16.33 -8.58
N LEU A 715 -5.56 17.14 -7.66
CA LEU A 715 -6.28 17.60 -6.48
C LEU A 715 -7.46 18.47 -6.92
N GLY A 716 -8.57 18.44 -6.18
CA GLY A 716 -9.77 19.20 -6.51
C GLY A 716 -10.01 20.35 -5.56
N ASP A 717 -10.22 21.53 -6.12
CA ASP A 717 -11.09 22.54 -5.52
C ASP A 717 -12.42 22.55 -6.29
N TYR A 718 -13.54 22.92 -5.68
CA TYR A 718 -14.87 22.75 -6.28
C TYR A 718 -15.80 23.93 -6.03
N GLU A 719 -16.42 24.39 -7.12
CA GLU A 719 -17.51 25.36 -7.10
C GLU A 719 -18.83 24.61 -7.33
N LEU A 720 -19.73 24.63 -6.35
CA LEU A 720 -21.03 24.00 -6.47
C LEU A 720 -21.91 24.80 -7.44
N LEU A 721 -22.48 24.10 -8.43
CA LEU A 721 -23.42 24.67 -9.39
C LEU A 721 -24.86 24.44 -8.89
N ASN A 722 -25.86 24.94 -9.63
CA ASN A 722 -27.28 24.79 -9.27
C ASN A 722 -27.61 25.28 -7.83
N GLU A 723 -26.99 26.37 -7.38
CA GLU A 723 -27.13 26.91 -6.01
C GLU A 723 -26.74 25.89 -4.91
N GLY A 724 -25.92 24.88 -5.22
CA GLY A 724 -25.60 23.79 -4.28
C GLY A 724 -26.77 22.83 -4.03
N LYS A 725 -27.78 22.79 -4.91
CA LYS A 725 -28.90 21.86 -4.84
C LYS A 725 -28.63 20.64 -5.71
N PRO A 726 -28.74 19.42 -5.18
CA PRO A 726 -28.56 18.21 -5.97
C PRO A 726 -29.82 17.93 -6.82
N ALA A 727 -29.64 17.28 -7.96
CA ALA A 727 -30.72 16.94 -8.90
C ALA A 727 -30.47 15.58 -9.55
N PRO A 728 -31.52 14.78 -9.84
CA PRO A 728 -31.37 13.57 -10.65
C PRO A 728 -30.95 13.91 -12.09
N LEU A 729 -30.41 12.93 -12.82
CA LEU A 729 -29.84 13.10 -14.16
C LEU A 729 -30.81 13.79 -15.15
N ASP A 730 -32.10 13.47 -15.10
CA ASP A 730 -33.17 14.05 -15.92
C ASP A 730 -33.54 15.50 -15.56
N LYS A 731 -33.07 16.01 -14.41
CA LYS A 731 -33.34 17.36 -13.88
C LYS A 731 -32.07 18.16 -13.58
N LEU A 732 -30.91 17.74 -14.11
CA LEU A 732 -29.73 18.58 -14.14
C LEU A 732 -30.04 19.94 -14.82
N PRO A 733 -29.31 21.02 -14.51
CA PRO A 733 -29.48 22.29 -15.20
C PRO A 733 -29.36 22.13 -16.71
N GLU A 734 -30.22 22.83 -17.47
CA GLU A 734 -30.33 22.64 -18.94
C GLU A 734 -29.01 22.84 -19.69
N GLU A 735 -28.14 23.74 -19.22
CA GLU A 735 -26.80 23.92 -19.80
C GLU A 735 -25.90 22.68 -19.61
N LEU A 736 -25.96 22.03 -18.44
CA LEU A 736 -25.22 20.77 -18.19
C LEU A 736 -25.77 19.62 -19.03
N LYS A 737 -27.11 19.52 -19.18
CA LYS A 737 -27.74 18.51 -20.05
C LYS A 737 -27.30 18.68 -21.50
N LYS A 738 -27.39 19.90 -22.03
CA LYS A 738 -26.99 20.21 -23.41
C LYS A 738 -25.52 19.86 -23.67
N GLN A 739 -24.63 20.14 -22.72
CA GLN A 739 -23.22 19.75 -22.82
C GLN A 739 -23.05 18.22 -22.74
N LEU A 740 -23.79 17.53 -21.87
CA LEU A 740 -23.77 16.06 -21.78
C LEU A 740 -24.27 15.38 -23.07
N ASP A 741 -25.36 15.89 -23.66
CA ASP A 741 -25.92 15.40 -24.92
C ASP A 741 -24.95 15.61 -26.10
N GLU A 742 -24.25 16.75 -26.14
CA GLU A 742 -23.22 17.01 -27.14
C GLU A 742 -22.00 16.08 -26.97
N GLN A 743 -21.57 15.79 -25.73
CA GLN A 743 -20.53 14.77 -25.48
C GLN A 743 -20.99 13.35 -25.91
N LEU A 744 -22.23 12.97 -25.60
CA LEU A 744 -22.82 11.70 -26.04
C LEU A 744 -22.94 11.61 -27.56
N LYS A 745 -23.21 12.73 -28.25
CA LYS A 745 -23.23 12.82 -29.70
C LYS A 745 -21.82 12.68 -30.29
N GLN A 746 -20.83 13.38 -29.74
CA GLN A 746 -19.43 13.30 -30.19
C GLN A 746 -18.86 11.89 -30.05
N LEU A 747 -19.16 11.18 -28.96
CA LEU A 747 -18.78 9.75 -28.80
C LEU A 747 -19.44 8.86 -29.87
N LYS A 748 -20.73 9.08 -30.18
CA LYS A 748 -21.44 8.35 -31.24
C LYS A 748 -20.91 8.65 -32.64
N GLU A 749 -20.49 9.89 -32.90
CA GLU A 749 -19.94 10.34 -34.18
C GLU A 749 -18.51 9.83 -34.38
N SER A 750 -17.62 10.01 -33.41
CA SER A 750 -16.23 9.56 -33.49
C SER A 750 -16.13 8.05 -33.76
N ARG A 751 -17.01 7.24 -33.15
CA ARG A 751 -17.06 5.79 -33.42
C ARG A 751 -17.56 5.45 -34.83
N ARG A 752 -18.54 6.20 -35.38
CA ARG A 752 -18.98 6.00 -36.78
C ARG A 752 -17.85 6.27 -37.79
N THR A 753 -16.89 7.11 -37.43
CA THR A 753 -15.70 7.42 -38.22
C THR A 753 -14.48 6.57 -37.89
N GLY A 754 -14.58 5.57 -37.00
CA GLY A 754 -13.45 4.73 -36.58
C GLY A 754 -12.38 5.46 -35.77
N GLY A 755 -12.75 6.53 -35.05
CA GLY A 755 -11.83 7.43 -34.35
C GLY A 755 -11.61 7.13 -32.86
N LEU A 756 -12.24 6.10 -32.31
CA LEU A 756 -12.20 5.68 -30.90
C LEU A 756 -12.00 4.16 -30.77
#